data_AF-A0A9P9YR20-F1
#
_entry.id   AF-A0A9P9YR20-F1
#
_cell.length_a   1.000
_cell.length_b   1.000
_cell.length_c   1.000
_cell.angle_alpha   90.00
_cell.angle_beta   90.00
_cell.angle_gamma   90.00
#
_symmetry.space_group_name_H-M   'P 1'
#
loop_
_entity.id
_entity.type
_entity.pdbx_description
1 polymer ?
#
loop_
_entity_poly.entity_id
_entity_poly.type
_entity_poly.pdbx_seq_one_letter_code
_entity_poly.pdbx_strand_id
1 'polypeptide(L)'
;MTQSARSLVSSERTGRLWDAESELSLDNASMKSLPSLELTDSQKAHEPSTNEKHKFNKIQVKENFATNEAKMELALNLIQLESSAAKPTKADLFKGSNDLLSRIQTPWWQVDIHVYPQPRILASSFSLEYGNWLLYQLRESRFSVRKTSEEQQLLRELIILFIATVDFDYFEILDNELELRRDRPHTCALSQLMEGPVLPPILSSLKEMRHLRQLIEVHTKKRITGDRLETLTSFSVALRRLLRPVMEFLVYFERRLTRGIETPTLQHFLETSSAHLERIQLLYELSKSSIEGEPSLRSLHIVESLLTYTYKISPSKMQRNLSAALLLHSLQAYCQFLDNWWSTGEFTDWHEEFPYQRLLIDGRTEYGRRKIELPEENLFQIIQRHFNESREALAILYDTRKIGDFNCLHGNISQTCLHNSLLDSVLKELTPYQTERLEESGHAPDILEQLRFIDQEPVRRMFYSFHMETRPDPQQPADCSVDQLLRNFQASADYAPISEIICHELRRLLHRRSLLANSYVSDLVKKSEVDKIVRHLQSVFLLLKYDLCRSEFELFFDLLERNLLTMASNQLKEILVSQDPRFGYLFHISITGPHPDLIYLKVSYEPLLNRVISQEKIEHLNHYFRLNLNLHFSLYQLRNLPVLNIIKPKRLVQALQSLRTLIATALENQLSHLAKLHQPEGFTTLCELRQNHDMFMLQTEEKLRVEFEGGQYPFRLEDILSLSRVLRYRWLRAWTLINDYSRQKSTCICEAKYEWLRFDYLQTTFKHCKAIGCFLGQK
;
A
#
# COMPACT_ATOMS: atom_id res chain seq x y z
N MET A 1 10.48 -35.95 37.49
CA MET A 1 11.06 -36.82 36.45
C MET A 1 10.71 -36.17 35.11
N THR A 2 11.61 -35.90 34.17
CA THR A 2 13.08 -36.13 34.15
C THR A 2 13.79 -35.09 33.29
N GLN A 3 15.06 -34.83 33.65
CA GLN A 3 16.14 -34.17 32.90
C GLN A 3 16.08 -34.39 31.37
N SER A 4 16.26 -33.37 30.50
CA SER A 4 17.43 -32.49 30.26
C SER A 4 18.43 -33.06 29.25
N ALA A 5 18.67 -32.32 28.15
CA ALA A 5 19.83 -32.46 27.30
C ALA A 5 20.26 -31.10 26.70
N ARG A 6 21.51 -30.68 26.97
CA ARG A 6 22.25 -29.73 26.14
C ARG A 6 23.19 -30.54 25.23
N SER A 7 23.41 -30.08 24.01
CA SER A 7 24.62 -30.39 23.23
C SER A 7 25.05 -29.14 22.44
N LEU A 8 26.27 -29.15 21.91
CA LEU A 8 27.04 -27.95 21.59
C LEU A 8 28.15 -28.30 20.57
N VAL A 9 28.65 -27.30 19.84
CA VAL A 9 29.94 -27.23 19.10
C VAL A 9 29.96 -27.49 17.56
N SER A 10 30.46 -26.45 16.87
CA SER A 10 31.26 -26.35 15.62
C SER A 10 30.74 -26.60 14.19
N SER A 11 30.98 -25.56 13.36
CA SER A 11 31.50 -25.58 11.97
C SER A 11 30.59 -26.12 10.83
N GLU A 12 30.69 -25.65 9.58
CA GLU A 12 31.80 -24.94 8.90
C GLU A 12 31.44 -23.60 8.24
N ARG A 13 32.51 -22.88 7.83
CA ARG A 13 32.50 -21.62 7.08
C ARG A 13 32.13 -21.83 5.61
N THR A 14 31.47 -20.84 5.00
CA THR A 14 31.83 -20.38 3.64
C THR A 14 31.37 -18.94 3.47
N GLY A 15 32.33 -18.00 3.45
CA GLY A 15 32.05 -16.59 3.15
C GLY A 15 32.27 -16.29 1.68
N ARG A 16 31.58 -15.27 1.16
CA ARG A 16 31.96 -14.59 -0.09
C ARG A 16 32.29 -13.14 0.24
N LEU A 17 33.59 -12.84 0.33
CA LEU A 17 34.08 -11.48 0.20
C LEU A 17 33.83 -10.98 -1.23
N TRP A 18 33.69 -9.67 -1.37
CA TRP A 18 33.91 -8.98 -2.64
C TRP A 18 35.23 -8.24 -2.52
N ASP A 19 36.20 -8.60 -3.34
CA ASP A 19 37.42 -7.82 -3.57
C ASP A 19 37.46 -7.46 -5.06
N ALA A 20 38.13 -6.36 -5.41
CA ALA A 20 38.15 -5.82 -6.77
C ALA A 20 39.56 -5.36 -7.17
N GLU A 21 40.01 -5.88 -8.31
CA GLU A 21 41.13 -5.46 -9.17
C GLU A 21 40.94 -6.28 -10.46
N SER A 22 41.34 -5.90 -11.68
CA SER A 22 41.81 -4.69 -12.35
C SER A 22 42.35 -5.20 -13.70
N GLU A 23 42.07 -4.51 -14.81
CA GLU A 23 42.98 -4.24 -15.96
C GLU A 23 42.28 -4.09 -17.34
N LEU A 24 42.64 -2.99 -18.03
CA LEU A 24 43.08 -2.85 -19.44
C LEU A 24 42.30 -3.53 -20.61
N SER A 25 42.13 -2.94 -21.80
CA SER A 25 42.49 -1.61 -22.38
C SER A 25 41.87 -1.44 -23.80
N LEU A 26 42.15 -0.30 -24.49
CA LEU A 26 41.87 0.01 -25.93
C LEU A 26 40.37 0.26 -26.27
N ASP A 27 39.92 1.12 -27.22
CA ASP A 27 40.49 2.21 -28.06
C ASP A 27 39.31 2.96 -28.76
N ASN A 28 39.34 4.13 -29.44
CA ASN A 28 40.28 5.27 -29.63
C ASN A 28 39.46 6.50 -30.18
N ALA A 29 40.10 7.68 -30.37
CA ALA A 29 39.76 8.82 -31.26
C ALA A 29 38.32 9.42 -31.24
N SER A 30 38.08 10.72 -31.06
CA SER A 30 38.64 11.90 -31.78
C SER A 30 38.03 13.20 -31.18
N MET A 31 38.33 14.46 -31.56
CA MET A 31 39.54 15.22 -31.90
C MET A 31 39.09 16.71 -32.06
N LYS A 32 40.02 17.70 -31.97
CA LYS A 32 39.84 19.18 -32.07
C LYS A 32 39.47 19.90 -30.75
N SER A 33 40.00 21.08 -30.43
CA SER A 33 41.17 21.80 -30.98
C SER A 33 41.68 22.90 -30.02
N LEU A 34 43.00 23.02 -29.86
CA LEU A 34 43.74 24.11 -29.20
C LEU A 34 43.92 25.32 -30.16
N PRO A 35 44.16 26.58 -29.68
CA PRO A 35 45.37 27.00 -28.93
C PRO A 35 45.09 27.79 -27.63
N SER A 36 45.98 28.00 -26.63
CA SER A 36 47.45 27.94 -26.47
C SER A 36 48.30 29.04 -27.13
N LEU A 37 48.56 30.12 -26.38
CA LEU A 37 49.91 30.68 -26.23
C LEU A 37 50.32 30.46 -24.74
N GLU A 38 51.51 29.99 -24.34
CA GLU A 38 52.90 30.20 -24.82
C GLU A 38 53.44 31.60 -24.50
N LEU A 39 54.70 31.81 -24.09
CA LEU A 39 55.81 30.94 -23.60
C LEU A 39 56.68 31.83 -22.64
N THR A 40 57.83 31.52 -22.02
CA THR A 40 58.94 30.53 -22.09
C THR A 40 59.69 30.67 -20.73
N ASP A 41 60.64 29.87 -20.22
CA ASP A 41 61.19 28.51 -20.43
C ASP A 41 61.79 28.12 -19.02
N SER A 42 62.67 27.15 -18.74
CA SER A 42 63.39 26.15 -19.51
C SER A 42 63.76 24.92 -18.66
N GLN A 43 63.55 23.73 -19.22
CA GLN A 43 64.53 22.63 -19.44
C GLN A 43 65.66 22.37 -18.39
N LYS A 44 66.14 21.14 -18.12
CA LYS A 44 65.84 19.72 -18.46
C LYS A 44 66.82 18.84 -17.64
N ALA A 45 66.48 17.58 -17.30
CA ALA A 45 67.34 16.38 -17.46
C ALA A 45 66.89 15.12 -16.68
N HIS A 46 67.03 13.99 -17.38
CA HIS A 46 67.19 12.57 -17.01
C HIS A 46 68.07 12.28 -15.75
N GLU A 47 68.06 11.12 -15.06
CA GLU A 47 67.24 9.88 -15.06
C GLU A 47 67.48 9.09 -13.72
N PRO A 48 66.98 7.84 -13.46
CA PRO A 48 66.73 7.36 -12.08
C PRO A 48 67.83 6.48 -11.48
N SER A 49 67.88 6.40 -10.14
CA SER A 49 67.62 5.16 -9.36
C SER A 49 68.02 5.25 -7.86
N THR A 50 67.51 4.32 -7.06
CA THR A 50 68.00 3.85 -5.73
C THR A 50 68.11 4.85 -4.56
N ASN A 51 67.07 4.77 -3.72
CA ASN A 51 67.09 4.72 -2.24
C ASN A 51 67.40 5.94 -1.34
N GLU A 52 66.58 5.98 -0.29
CA GLU A 52 66.71 6.63 1.03
C GLU A 52 66.42 8.13 1.24
N LYS A 53 65.69 8.35 2.35
CA LYS A 53 65.45 9.61 3.09
C LYS A 53 64.54 10.63 2.41
N HIS A 54 63.25 10.52 2.71
CA HIS A 54 62.24 11.56 2.48
C HIS A 54 62.71 12.93 2.99
N LYS A 55 62.84 13.91 2.09
CA LYS A 55 62.85 15.33 2.44
C LYS A 55 61.40 15.78 2.55
N PHE A 56 60.98 16.26 3.72
CA PHE A 56 59.70 16.95 3.85
C PHE A 56 59.76 18.30 3.12
N ASN A 57 58.78 18.56 2.26
CA ASN A 57 58.65 19.84 1.58
C ASN A 57 58.28 20.94 2.59
N LYS A 58 59.23 21.85 2.87
CA LYS A 58 58.95 23.09 3.59
C LYS A 58 58.46 24.14 2.62
N ILE A 59 57.20 24.54 2.77
CA ILE A 59 56.69 25.77 2.15
C ILE A 59 56.94 26.91 3.15
N GLN A 60 57.61 27.97 2.69
CA GLN A 60 57.69 29.23 3.44
C GLN A 60 56.69 30.23 2.87
N VAL A 61 55.80 30.70 3.74
CA VAL A 61 54.98 31.89 3.48
C VAL A 61 55.56 33.03 4.32
N LYS A 62 55.78 34.17 3.68
CA LYS A 62 56.16 35.44 4.33
C LYS A 62 55.09 36.48 4.04
N GLU A 63 54.54 37.06 5.09
CA GLU A 63 53.71 38.27 5.00
C GLU A 63 54.25 39.35 5.95
N ASN A 64 54.24 40.59 5.48
CA ASN A 64 54.87 41.73 6.13
C ASN A 64 53.78 42.73 6.54
N PHE A 65 53.48 42.77 7.84
CA PHE A 65 52.47 43.67 8.39
C PHE A 65 53.13 44.93 8.94
N ALA A 66 52.57 46.09 8.60
CA ALA A 66 53.03 47.39 9.06
C ALA A 66 51.84 48.23 9.52
N THR A 67 51.90 48.67 10.78
CA THR A 67 51.11 49.78 11.31
C THR A 67 52.07 50.87 11.78
N ASN A 68 51.57 52.07 12.08
CA ASN A 68 52.42 53.25 12.25
C ASN A 68 53.40 53.18 13.45
N GLU A 69 53.24 52.21 14.35
CA GLU A 69 54.08 52.05 15.56
C GLU A 69 54.86 50.73 15.60
N ALA A 70 54.63 49.80 14.66
CA ALA A 70 55.39 48.55 14.56
C ALA A 70 55.38 47.93 13.14
N LYS A 71 56.50 47.31 12.76
CA LYS A 71 56.58 46.36 11.64
C LYS A 71 56.82 44.96 12.18
N MET A 72 56.06 43.99 11.69
CA MET A 72 56.24 42.57 12.03
C MET A 72 56.38 41.75 10.74
N GLU A 73 57.46 40.99 10.65
CA GLU A 73 57.72 40.09 9.53
C GLU A 73 57.41 38.65 9.97
N LEU A 74 56.40 38.03 9.36
CA LEU A 74 55.85 36.74 9.82
C LEU A 74 56.18 35.65 8.80
N ALA A 75 57.14 34.78 9.15
CA ALA A 75 57.67 33.73 8.29
C ALA A 75 57.29 32.34 8.81
N LEU A 76 56.25 31.73 8.22
CA LEU A 76 55.75 30.41 8.59
C LEU A 76 56.42 29.31 7.76
N ASN A 77 57.02 28.33 8.44
CA ASN A 77 57.55 27.11 7.82
C ASN A 77 56.54 25.97 8.07
N LEU A 78 55.73 25.63 7.08
CA LEU A 78 54.79 24.52 7.20
C LEU A 78 55.49 23.18 6.87
N ILE A 79 55.24 22.17 7.70
CA ILE A 79 55.61 20.77 7.49
C ILE A 79 54.34 19.95 7.63
N GLN A 80 53.95 19.25 6.58
CA GLN A 80 52.76 18.38 6.58
C GLN A 80 53.15 17.01 7.13
N LEU A 81 52.63 16.65 8.31
CA LEU A 81 52.62 15.27 8.80
C LEU A 81 51.28 14.61 8.44
N GLU A 82 51.32 13.36 7.99
CA GLU A 82 50.14 12.53 7.83
C GLU A 82 49.70 11.91 9.17
N SER A 83 48.40 11.60 9.28
CA SER A 83 47.74 11.31 10.55
C SER A 83 47.87 9.85 11.00
N SER A 84 49.02 9.45 11.56
CA SER A 84 49.14 8.20 12.33
C SER A 84 48.60 8.38 13.76
N ALA A 85 47.29 8.17 13.96
CA ALA A 85 46.61 8.45 15.23
C ALA A 85 46.86 7.38 16.32
N ALA A 86 47.95 7.53 17.07
CA ALA A 86 48.11 6.92 18.40
C ALA A 86 47.61 7.88 19.49
N LYS A 87 46.92 7.36 20.53
CA LYS A 87 46.38 8.18 21.62
C LYS A 87 47.51 8.82 22.45
N PRO A 88 47.57 10.16 22.62
CA PRO A 88 48.50 10.79 23.56
C PRO A 88 48.00 10.58 25.00
N THR A 89 48.70 9.73 25.74
CA THR A 89 48.55 9.64 27.20
C THR A 89 49.44 10.69 27.84
N LYS A 90 48.84 11.55 28.69
CA LYS A 90 49.37 12.83 29.20
C LYS A 90 49.30 13.97 28.17
N ALA A 91 48.83 15.12 28.63
CA ALA A 91 49.02 16.41 27.96
C ALA A 91 50.15 17.14 28.67
N ASP A 92 51.20 17.53 27.95
CA ASP A 92 52.26 18.36 28.51
C ASP A 92 51.79 19.81 28.63
N LEU A 93 51.94 20.38 29.83
CA LEU A 93 51.53 21.75 30.15
C LEU A 93 52.37 22.77 29.38
N PHE A 94 51.69 23.64 28.62
CA PHE A 94 52.31 24.69 27.83
C PHE A 94 52.86 25.80 28.73
N LYS A 95 54.13 25.68 29.15
CA LYS A 95 54.80 26.66 30.03
C LYS A 95 55.10 27.98 29.32
N GLY A 96 54.10 28.85 29.22
CA GLY A 96 54.28 30.26 28.92
C GLY A 96 55.05 30.96 30.05
N SER A 97 56.02 31.80 29.71
CA SER A 97 57.01 32.36 30.66
C SER A 97 56.49 33.43 31.63
N ASN A 98 55.17 33.69 31.67
CA ASN A 98 54.52 34.71 32.52
C ASN A 98 53.43 34.12 33.44
N ASP A 99 53.42 32.81 33.69
CA ASP A 99 52.39 32.19 34.54
C ASP A 99 52.61 32.48 36.03
N LEU A 100 51.68 33.25 36.62
CA LEU A 100 51.61 33.57 38.04
C LEU A 100 51.46 32.33 38.94
N LEU A 101 50.85 31.24 38.45
CA LEU A 101 50.67 29.99 39.20
C LEU A 101 52.02 29.35 39.55
N SER A 102 53.06 29.56 38.73
CA SER A 102 54.41 29.04 38.97
C SER A 102 55.09 29.59 40.23
N ARG A 103 54.58 30.69 40.82
CA ARG A 103 55.13 31.33 42.03
C ARG A 103 54.41 30.94 43.33
N ILE A 104 53.28 30.21 43.25
CA ILE A 104 52.52 29.80 44.44
C ILE A 104 52.98 28.41 44.88
N GLN A 105 54.11 28.34 45.57
CA GLN A 105 54.53 27.11 46.27
C GLN A 105 53.87 27.03 47.65
N THR A 106 52.66 26.47 47.70
CA THR A 106 51.98 26.11 48.95
C THR A 106 51.62 24.63 48.95
N PRO A 107 52.16 23.78 49.85
CA PRO A 107 51.97 22.32 49.82
C PRO A 107 50.57 21.85 50.26
N TRP A 108 49.58 22.76 50.27
CA TRP A 108 48.20 22.54 50.74
C TRP A 108 47.15 22.81 49.65
N TRP A 109 47.56 23.24 48.44
CA TRP A 109 46.66 23.60 47.33
C TRP A 109 47.05 22.84 46.06
N GLN A 110 46.41 21.70 45.81
CA GLN A 110 46.34 21.13 44.46
C GLN A 110 45.26 21.88 43.68
N VAL A 111 45.60 22.33 42.47
CA VAL A 111 44.66 22.93 41.52
C VAL A 111 44.48 21.96 40.36
N ASP A 112 43.46 21.11 40.45
CA ASP A 112 43.14 20.15 39.39
C ASP A 112 42.46 20.86 38.22
N ILE A 113 43.25 21.11 37.16
CA ILE A 113 42.79 21.80 35.95
C ILE A 113 42.04 20.80 35.04
N HIS A 114 40.74 20.65 35.28
CA HIS A 114 39.86 19.80 34.48
C HIS A 114 39.50 20.46 33.13
N VAL A 115 40.26 20.13 32.07
CA VAL A 115 39.95 20.56 30.70
C VAL A 115 38.94 19.61 30.07
N TYR A 116 37.71 20.07 29.86
CA TYR A 116 36.69 19.33 29.10
C TYR A 116 36.76 19.69 27.62
N PRO A 117 36.68 18.70 26.69
CA PRO A 117 36.57 19.00 25.27
C PRO A 117 35.18 19.54 24.94
N GLN A 118 35.11 20.69 24.29
CA GLN A 118 33.85 21.28 23.82
C GLN A 118 33.14 20.31 22.84
N PRO A 119 31.83 20.05 23.00
CA PRO A 119 31.13 19.10 22.14
C PRO A 119 31.14 19.54 20.67
N ARG A 120 31.49 18.61 19.77
CA ARG A 120 31.38 18.83 18.32
C ARG A 120 29.91 18.74 17.90
N ILE A 121 29.33 19.88 17.53
CA ILE A 121 27.95 19.98 17.09
C ILE A 121 27.85 19.42 15.67
N LEU A 122 27.24 18.24 15.54
CA LEU A 122 27.04 17.52 14.29
C LEU A 122 25.56 17.15 14.20
N ALA A 123 24.83 17.88 13.34
CA ALA A 123 23.37 17.92 13.33
C ALA A 123 22.73 16.53 13.23
N SER A 124 21.99 16.15 14.27
CA SER A 124 21.31 14.85 14.37
C SER A 124 20.06 14.87 15.25
N SER A 125 20.01 15.67 16.34
CA SER A 125 18.81 15.92 17.13
C SER A 125 19.05 16.93 18.26
N PHE A 126 18.12 17.86 18.48
CA PHE A 126 18.21 18.88 19.54
C PHE A 126 18.41 18.31 20.95
N SER A 127 17.65 17.27 21.34
CA SER A 127 17.73 16.68 22.69
C SER A 127 19.13 16.20 23.04
N LEU A 128 19.80 15.54 22.08
CA LEU A 128 21.17 15.06 22.20
C LEU A 128 22.19 16.21 22.22
N GLU A 129 22.07 17.17 21.30
CA GLU A 129 23.05 18.25 21.14
C GLU A 129 23.00 19.25 22.30
N TYR A 130 21.78 19.68 22.69
CA TYR A 130 21.59 20.61 23.82
C TYR A 130 21.81 19.92 25.17
N GLY A 131 21.45 18.64 25.31
CA GLY A 131 21.79 17.84 26.50
C GLY A 131 23.29 17.72 26.71
N ASN A 132 24.06 17.42 25.65
CA ASN A 132 25.53 17.39 25.70
C ASN A 132 26.15 18.77 26.02
N TRP A 133 25.55 19.86 25.55
CA TRP A 133 25.98 21.21 25.88
C TRP A 133 25.70 21.59 27.34
N LEU A 134 24.52 21.24 27.87
CA LEU A 134 24.19 21.45 29.29
C LEU A 134 25.08 20.60 30.22
N LEU A 135 25.38 19.34 29.85
CA LEU A 135 26.36 18.50 30.55
C LEU A 135 27.75 19.12 30.60
N TYR A 136 28.20 19.69 29.49
CA TYR A 136 29.46 20.42 29.40
C TYR A 136 29.47 21.63 30.36
N GLN A 137 28.41 22.46 30.34
CA GLN A 137 28.28 23.60 31.25
C GLN A 137 28.15 23.21 32.73
N LEU A 138 27.46 22.10 33.05
CA LEU A 138 27.42 21.59 34.43
C LEU A 138 28.84 21.25 34.91
N ARG A 139 29.59 20.50 34.09
CA ARG A 139 30.98 20.11 34.39
C ARG A 139 31.86 21.33 34.59
N GLU A 140 31.90 22.29 33.66
CA GLU A 140 32.65 23.54 33.83
C GLU A 140 32.25 24.28 35.13
N SER A 141 30.95 24.40 35.42
CA SER A 141 30.47 25.16 36.57
C SER A 141 30.90 24.55 37.93
N ARG A 142 30.95 23.22 38.03
CA ARG A 142 31.35 22.49 39.25
C ARG A 142 32.83 22.68 39.63
N PHE A 143 33.70 22.93 38.65
CA PHE A 143 35.12 23.25 38.88
C PHE A 143 35.42 24.75 38.81
N SER A 144 34.39 25.59 38.71
CA SER A 144 34.55 27.04 38.74
C SER A 144 34.69 27.55 40.19
N VAL A 145 35.38 28.69 40.36
CA VAL A 145 35.59 29.32 41.68
C VAL A 145 34.26 29.83 42.32
N ARG A 146 33.16 29.86 41.56
CA ARG A 146 31.84 30.27 42.05
C ARG A 146 31.11 29.05 42.66
N LYS A 147 31.00 29.03 43.99
CA LYS A 147 30.16 28.04 44.70
C LYS A 147 28.69 28.22 44.36
N THR A 148 28.16 27.38 43.49
CA THR A 148 26.72 27.09 43.38
C THR A 148 26.25 26.34 44.63
N SER A 149 25.00 26.49 45.06
CA SER A 149 24.46 25.64 46.15
C SER A 149 24.23 24.20 45.69
N GLU A 150 24.19 23.26 46.62
CA GLU A 150 23.90 21.84 46.34
C GLU A 150 22.49 21.68 45.74
N GLU A 151 21.51 22.44 46.23
CA GLU A 151 20.16 22.50 45.66
C GLU A 151 20.16 23.05 44.21
N GLN A 152 21.01 24.05 43.90
CA GLN A 152 21.16 24.56 42.53
C GLN A 152 21.80 23.51 41.59
N GLN A 153 22.71 22.68 42.10
CA GLN A 153 23.30 21.59 41.32
C GLN A 153 22.26 20.49 41.06
N LEU A 154 21.55 20.04 42.10
CA LEU A 154 20.45 19.08 41.99
C LEU A 154 19.35 19.55 41.02
N LEU A 155 18.94 20.82 41.10
CA LEU A 155 17.96 21.42 40.20
C LEU A 155 18.43 21.44 38.73
N ARG A 156 19.70 21.72 38.46
CA ARG A 156 20.25 21.67 37.10
C ARG A 156 20.37 20.24 36.56
N GLU A 157 20.70 19.27 37.40
CA GLU A 157 20.69 17.85 37.03
C GLU A 157 19.27 17.37 36.69
N LEU A 158 18.27 17.73 37.50
CA LEU A 158 16.85 17.45 37.21
C LEU A 158 16.39 18.06 35.88
N ILE A 159 16.72 19.33 35.61
CA ILE A 159 16.38 20.01 34.34
C ILE A 159 17.02 19.29 33.14
N ILE A 160 18.26 18.81 33.26
CA ILE A 160 18.90 18.06 32.17
C ILE A 160 18.27 16.67 31.98
N LEU A 161 17.84 16.00 33.06
CA LEU A 161 17.15 14.71 32.95
C LEU A 161 15.82 14.80 32.17
N PHE A 162 15.13 15.95 32.17
CA PHE A 162 13.98 16.19 31.27
C PHE A 162 14.38 16.29 29.78
N ILE A 163 15.62 16.69 29.49
CA ILE A 163 16.13 16.97 28.13
C ILE A 163 16.85 15.74 27.55
N ALA A 164 17.83 15.18 28.27
CA ALA A 164 18.61 14.00 27.87
C ALA A 164 18.58 12.89 28.94
N THR A 165 18.87 11.65 28.53
CA THR A 165 18.92 10.47 29.42
C THR A 165 20.37 10.08 29.69
N VAL A 166 20.92 10.51 30.83
CA VAL A 166 22.35 10.39 31.16
C VAL A 166 22.50 10.15 32.67
N ASP A 167 23.46 9.33 33.08
CA ASP A 167 23.79 9.11 34.50
C ASP A 167 24.48 10.32 35.13
N PHE A 168 24.10 10.61 36.37
CA PHE A 168 24.51 11.78 37.14
C PHE A 168 25.08 11.36 38.50
N ASP A 169 25.47 12.32 39.33
CA ASP A 169 26.07 11.99 40.63
C ASP A 169 25.00 11.65 41.68
N TYR A 170 23.78 12.18 41.51
CA TYR A 170 22.60 11.88 42.35
C TYR A 170 21.64 10.84 41.74
N PHE A 171 21.73 10.56 40.44
CA PHE A 171 20.78 9.70 39.71
C PHE A 171 21.49 8.68 38.82
N GLU A 172 20.90 7.49 38.71
CA GLU A 172 21.39 6.39 37.87
C GLU A 172 20.24 5.73 37.10
N ILE A 173 20.55 5.25 35.90
CA ILE A 173 19.60 4.60 35.00
C ILE A 173 19.84 3.09 35.05
N LEU A 174 19.08 2.40 35.90
CA LEU A 174 19.08 0.94 36.04
C LEU A 174 17.84 0.35 35.35
N ASP A 175 18.01 -0.66 34.51
CA ASP A 175 16.95 -1.44 33.82
C ASP A 175 15.77 -0.60 33.26
N ASN A 176 16.11 0.52 32.60
CA ASN A 176 15.22 1.56 32.06
C ASN A 176 14.45 2.42 33.07
N GLU A 177 14.53 2.15 34.36
CA GLU A 177 14.03 3.03 35.41
C GLU A 177 14.99 4.21 35.69
N LEU A 178 14.55 5.10 36.57
CA LEU A 178 15.35 6.18 37.14
C LEU A 178 15.43 5.95 38.66
N GLU A 179 16.64 5.70 39.17
CA GLU A 179 16.91 5.45 40.58
C GLU A 179 17.82 6.53 41.20
N LEU A 180 17.75 6.65 42.53
CA LEU A 180 18.45 7.64 43.33
C LEU A 180 19.73 7.03 43.91
N ARG A 181 20.90 7.60 43.61
CA ARG A 181 22.19 7.05 44.08
C ARG A 181 22.36 7.22 45.58
N ARG A 182 22.29 6.11 46.32
CA ARG A 182 22.48 6.04 47.78
C ARG A 182 23.94 5.86 48.23
N ASP A 183 24.82 5.46 47.31
CA ASP A 183 26.18 5.02 47.62
C ASP A 183 27.20 6.16 47.78
N ARG A 184 26.74 7.40 47.99
CA ARG A 184 27.59 8.60 48.14
C ARG A 184 27.20 9.43 49.36
N PRO A 185 28.16 10.11 50.01
CA PRO A 185 27.89 10.97 51.15
C PRO A 185 27.19 12.27 50.70
N HIS A 186 25.87 12.34 50.91
CA HIS A 186 25.08 13.55 50.78
C HIS A 186 25.14 14.38 52.07
N THR A 187 24.92 15.70 52.01
CA THR A 187 24.75 16.51 53.22
C THR A 187 23.38 16.27 53.85
N CYS A 188 23.23 16.54 55.15
CA CYS A 188 21.95 16.37 55.85
C CYS A 188 20.82 17.26 55.29
N ALA A 189 21.16 18.41 54.70
CA ALA A 189 20.20 19.26 54.00
C ALA A 189 19.76 18.64 52.67
N LEU A 190 20.71 18.09 51.91
CA LEU A 190 20.43 17.43 50.64
C LEU A 190 19.64 16.12 50.82
N SER A 191 19.94 15.33 51.86
CA SER A 191 19.16 14.11 52.15
C SER A 191 17.73 14.44 52.55
N GLN A 192 17.50 15.50 53.34
CA GLN A 192 16.16 15.99 53.68
C GLN A 192 15.39 16.53 52.46
N LEU A 193 16.07 17.13 51.48
CA LEU A 193 15.46 17.51 50.20
C LEU A 193 15.13 16.28 49.32
N MET A 194 15.97 15.26 49.33
CA MET A 194 15.77 14.00 48.58
C MET A 194 14.64 13.13 49.16
N GLU A 195 14.45 13.14 50.48
CA GLU A 195 13.36 12.45 51.19
C GLU A 195 12.09 13.32 51.31
N GLY A 196 12.16 14.60 50.91
CA GLY A 196 11.09 15.58 51.04
C GLY A 196 9.97 15.46 49.98
N PRO A 197 8.77 16.01 50.26
CA PRO A 197 7.59 15.84 49.41
C PRO A 197 7.66 16.57 48.05
N VAL A 198 8.65 17.43 47.84
CA VAL A 198 8.81 18.25 46.62
C VAL A 198 9.43 17.43 45.47
N LEU A 199 10.30 16.46 45.77
CA LEU A 199 11.01 15.69 44.75
C LEU A 199 10.15 14.61 44.04
N PRO A 200 9.29 13.82 44.72
CA PRO A 200 8.47 12.79 44.07
C PRO A 200 7.65 13.22 42.84
N PRO A 201 6.90 14.35 42.82
CA PRO A 201 6.16 14.76 41.62
C PRO A 201 7.07 15.18 40.45
N ILE A 202 8.29 15.67 40.73
CA ILE A 202 9.28 15.94 39.68
C ILE A 202 9.82 14.62 39.11
N LEU A 203 10.04 13.62 39.95
CA LEU A 203 10.51 12.29 39.53
C LEU A 203 9.46 11.50 38.72
N SER A 204 8.16 11.61 39.03
CA SER A 204 7.13 11.02 38.16
C SER A 204 7.13 11.67 36.79
N SER A 205 7.08 13.00 36.71
CA SER A 205 7.12 13.72 35.44
C SER A 205 8.41 13.49 34.64
N LEU A 206 9.53 13.19 35.30
CA LEU A 206 10.77 12.77 34.63
C LEU A 206 10.66 11.40 33.96
N LYS A 207 10.02 10.41 34.61
CA LYS A 207 9.75 9.09 34.01
C LYS A 207 8.75 9.20 32.85
N GLU A 208 7.70 9.99 33.02
CA GLU A 208 6.69 10.29 31.99
C GLU A 208 7.33 10.96 30.76
N MET A 209 8.15 12.00 30.96
CA MET A 209 8.88 12.69 29.89
C MET A 209 9.96 11.80 29.24
N ARG A 210 10.54 10.83 29.97
CA ARG A 210 11.42 9.80 29.40
C ARG A 210 10.65 8.88 28.44
N HIS A 211 9.50 8.35 28.86
CA HIS A 211 8.64 7.52 28.02
C HIS A 211 8.22 8.25 26.74
N LEU A 212 7.73 9.49 26.87
CA LEU A 212 7.32 10.32 25.74
C LEU A 212 8.46 10.58 24.75
N ARG A 213 9.68 10.91 25.23
CA ARG A 213 10.87 11.06 24.37
C ARG A 213 11.22 9.77 23.65
N GLN A 214 11.22 8.62 24.35
CA GLN A 214 11.53 7.32 23.75
C GLN A 214 10.54 6.96 22.63
N LEU A 215 9.24 7.11 22.88
CA LEU A 215 8.18 6.88 21.89
C LEU A 215 8.36 7.79 20.66
N ILE A 216 8.57 9.09 20.88
CA ILE A 216 8.82 10.07 19.81
C ILE A 216 10.06 9.69 18.99
N GLU A 217 11.17 9.31 19.62
CA GLU A 217 12.39 8.93 18.89
C GLU A 217 12.26 7.62 18.11
N VAL A 218 11.53 6.63 18.64
CA VAL A 218 11.29 5.35 17.95
C VAL A 218 10.49 5.56 16.66
N HIS A 219 9.44 6.39 16.68
CA HIS A 219 8.52 6.52 15.53
C HIS A 219 8.84 7.69 14.58
N THR A 220 9.68 8.66 14.97
CA THR A 220 10.07 9.77 14.06
C THR A 220 11.41 9.55 13.34
N LYS A 221 12.34 8.75 13.88
CA LYS A 221 13.63 8.50 13.23
C LYS A 221 13.45 7.54 12.04
N LYS A 222 13.85 7.97 10.83
CA LYS A 222 13.78 7.16 9.60
C LYS A 222 14.72 5.94 9.66
N ARG A 223 14.24 4.84 10.23
CA ARG A 223 14.89 3.53 10.14
C ARG A 223 14.57 2.89 8.79
N ILE A 224 15.55 2.21 8.19
CA ILE A 224 15.42 1.57 6.87
C ILE A 224 14.64 0.22 6.96
N THR A 225 14.55 -0.36 8.16
CA THR A 225 14.14 -1.76 8.38
C THR A 225 13.28 -1.95 9.64
N GLY A 226 12.12 -1.29 9.75
CA GLY A 226 11.23 -1.48 10.91
C GLY A 226 9.81 -1.00 10.67
N ASP A 227 8.87 -1.50 11.51
CA ASP A 227 7.46 -1.12 11.50
C ASP A 227 7.29 0.38 11.74
N ARG A 228 7.02 1.12 10.66
CA ARG A 228 6.84 2.58 10.71
C ARG A 228 5.38 2.91 10.43
N LEU A 229 4.51 2.57 11.38
CA LEU A 229 3.07 2.84 11.25
C LEU A 229 2.85 4.36 11.10
N GLU A 230 2.31 4.78 9.97
CA GLU A 230 2.09 6.19 9.61
C GLU A 230 1.23 6.89 10.66
N THR A 231 0.23 6.19 11.22
CA THR A 231 -0.60 6.63 12.34
C THR A 231 0.24 6.97 13.58
N LEU A 232 1.16 6.09 13.99
CA LEU A 232 2.09 6.32 15.11
C LEU A 232 3.08 7.44 14.81
N THR A 233 3.53 7.61 13.55
CA THR A 233 4.43 8.72 13.21
C THR A 233 3.69 10.06 13.29
N SER A 234 2.43 10.11 12.84
CA SER A 234 1.57 11.30 12.88
C SER A 234 1.24 11.68 14.32
N PHE A 235 0.92 10.70 15.17
CA PHE A 235 0.76 10.86 16.62
C PHE A 235 2.04 11.39 17.29
N SER A 236 3.20 10.80 16.97
CA SER A 236 4.49 11.17 17.57
C SER A 236 4.96 12.57 17.19
N VAL A 237 4.69 13.00 15.95
CA VAL A 237 4.93 14.38 15.50
C VAL A 237 4.04 15.36 16.28
N ALA A 238 2.76 15.02 16.48
CA ALA A 238 1.85 15.83 17.28
C ALA A 238 2.28 15.91 18.77
N LEU A 239 2.69 14.79 19.38
CA LEU A 239 3.26 14.77 20.73
C LEU A 239 4.50 15.67 20.84
N ARG A 240 5.43 15.63 19.87
CA ARG A 240 6.61 16.52 19.86
C ARG A 240 6.21 18.00 19.85
N ARG A 241 5.22 18.39 19.04
CA ARG A 241 4.70 19.77 19.03
C ARG A 241 4.03 20.12 20.35
N LEU A 242 3.19 19.24 20.89
CA LEU A 242 2.50 19.48 22.17
C LEU A 242 3.46 19.55 23.37
N LEU A 243 4.66 18.96 23.30
CA LEU A 243 5.73 19.13 24.30
C LEU A 243 6.58 20.38 24.10
N ARG A 244 6.47 21.09 22.98
CA ARG A 244 7.29 22.28 22.68
C ARG A 244 7.25 23.35 23.79
N PRO A 245 6.10 23.74 24.37
CA PRO A 245 6.07 24.73 25.46
C PRO A 245 6.77 24.26 26.74
N VAL A 246 6.84 22.95 26.99
CA VAL A 246 7.57 22.36 28.13
C VAL A 246 9.08 22.48 27.90
N MET A 247 9.54 22.17 26.69
CA MET A 247 10.95 22.35 26.31
C MET A 247 11.37 23.83 26.35
N GLU A 248 10.55 24.73 25.81
CA GLU A 248 10.81 26.18 25.80
C GLU A 248 10.87 26.76 27.23
N PHE A 249 10.03 26.27 28.15
CA PHE A 249 10.11 26.58 29.58
C PHE A 249 11.40 26.07 30.23
N LEU A 250 11.74 24.78 30.08
CA LEU A 250 12.95 24.19 30.68
C LEU A 250 14.23 24.90 30.20
N VAL A 251 14.30 25.19 28.91
CA VAL A 251 15.39 25.94 28.26
C VAL A 251 15.50 27.36 28.82
N TYR A 252 14.38 28.06 28.99
CA TYR A 252 14.34 29.42 29.51
C TYR A 252 14.71 29.49 31.00
N PHE A 253 14.19 28.55 31.80
CA PHE A 253 14.45 28.46 33.23
C PHE A 253 15.92 28.15 33.52
N GLU A 254 16.54 27.19 32.83
CA GLU A 254 17.99 26.89 32.98
C GLU A 254 18.83 28.13 32.71
N ARG A 255 18.54 28.86 31.62
CA ARG A 255 19.26 30.07 31.22
C ARG A 255 19.07 31.25 32.19
N ARG A 256 17.96 31.31 32.93
CA ARG A 256 17.76 32.31 33.99
C ARG A 256 18.40 31.87 35.31
N LEU A 257 18.39 30.57 35.62
CA LEU A 257 19.07 29.97 36.78
C LEU A 257 20.61 30.09 36.70
N THR A 258 21.20 29.86 35.52
CA THR A 258 22.66 30.05 35.30
C THR A 258 23.09 31.52 35.32
N ARG A 259 22.19 32.44 34.98
CA ARG A 259 22.40 33.90 35.11
C ARG A 259 22.16 34.42 36.53
N GLY A 260 21.67 33.60 37.46
CA GLY A 260 21.32 34.02 38.83
C GLY A 260 20.08 34.92 38.90
N ILE A 261 19.17 34.78 37.94
CA ILE A 261 17.90 35.52 37.86
C ILE A 261 16.76 34.74 38.54
N GLU A 262 16.78 33.40 38.47
CA GLU A 262 15.85 32.56 39.24
C GLU A 262 16.35 32.31 40.66
N THR A 263 15.38 32.18 41.57
CA THR A 263 15.55 31.57 42.90
C THR A 263 15.93 30.10 42.74
N PRO A 264 17.10 29.65 43.24
CA PRO A 264 17.65 28.32 42.97
C PRO A 264 17.11 27.25 43.92
N THR A 265 15.78 27.13 44.03
CA THR A 265 15.12 26.17 44.93
C THR A 265 14.14 25.23 44.21
N LEU A 266 14.02 24.00 44.72
CA LEU A 266 13.13 22.98 44.16
C LEU A 266 11.65 23.38 44.29
N GLN A 267 11.28 24.08 45.37
CA GLN A 267 9.92 24.56 45.57
C GLN A 267 9.53 25.61 44.51
N HIS A 268 10.40 26.59 44.24
CA HIS A 268 10.13 27.60 43.21
C HIS A 268 10.04 26.97 41.82
N PHE A 269 10.89 25.98 41.53
CA PHE A 269 10.78 25.20 40.29
C PHE A 269 9.44 24.45 40.22
N LEU A 270 8.98 23.79 41.29
CA LEU A 270 7.69 23.08 41.29
C LEU A 270 6.51 24.05 41.11
N GLU A 271 6.51 25.19 41.78
CA GLU A 271 5.46 26.22 41.66
C GLU A 271 5.40 26.77 40.23
N THR A 272 6.55 27.16 39.65
CA THR A 272 6.63 27.72 38.28
C THR A 272 6.44 26.68 37.17
N SER A 273 6.81 25.41 37.39
CA SER A 273 6.66 24.34 36.39
C SER A 273 5.34 23.57 36.48
N SER A 274 4.55 23.75 37.54
CA SER A 274 3.29 23.05 37.82
C SER A 274 2.42 22.72 36.59
N ALA A 275 2.02 23.72 35.80
CA ALA A 275 1.21 23.55 34.59
C ALA A 275 1.95 22.83 33.43
N HIS A 276 3.28 22.90 33.39
CA HIS A 276 4.10 22.12 32.46
C HIS A 276 4.24 20.65 32.90
N LEU A 277 4.30 20.38 34.21
CA LEU A 277 4.30 19.02 34.76
C LEU A 277 2.94 18.33 34.53
N GLU A 278 1.81 19.00 34.81
CA GLU A 278 0.47 18.50 34.46
C GLU A 278 0.38 18.16 32.97
N ARG A 279 0.91 19.03 32.10
CA ARG A 279 0.93 18.80 30.64
C ARG A 279 1.75 17.58 30.24
N ILE A 280 2.87 17.28 30.91
CA ILE A 280 3.62 16.02 30.71
C ILE A 280 2.74 14.83 31.09
N GLN A 281 2.14 14.85 32.29
CA GLN A 281 1.32 13.77 32.82
C GLN A 281 0.12 13.45 31.93
N LEU A 282 -0.61 14.48 31.48
CA LEU A 282 -1.75 14.33 30.57
C LEU A 282 -1.33 13.75 29.21
N LEU A 283 -0.21 14.19 28.65
CA LEU A 283 0.32 13.63 27.39
C LEU A 283 0.81 12.19 27.56
N TYR A 284 1.38 11.85 28.72
CA TYR A 284 1.82 10.50 29.05
C TYR A 284 0.64 9.52 29.16
N GLU A 285 -0.41 9.84 29.92
CA GLU A 285 -1.59 8.96 30.01
C GLU A 285 -2.31 8.80 28.65
N LEU A 286 -2.30 9.83 27.79
CA LEU A 286 -2.80 9.72 26.40
C LEU A 286 -1.88 8.87 25.49
N SER A 287 -0.62 8.64 25.87
CA SER A 287 0.36 7.80 25.13
C SER A 287 0.42 6.33 25.60
N LYS A 288 -0.35 5.99 26.64
CA LYS A 288 -0.25 4.75 27.43
C LYS A 288 -1.16 3.61 26.93
N SER A 289 -1.99 3.87 25.93
CA SER A 289 -2.81 2.85 25.26
C SER A 289 -1.90 1.75 24.67
N SER A 290 -2.25 0.49 24.88
CA SER A 290 -1.30 -0.62 24.72
C SER A 290 -0.78 -0.76 23.27
N ILE A 291 0.54 -0.71 23.11
CA ILE A 291 1.23 -0.71 21.80
C ILE A 291 1.42 -2.15 21.26
N GLU A 292 0.79 -3.16 21.86
CA GLU A 292 0.93 -4.58 21.51
C GLU A 292 -0.21 -5.05 20.58
N GLY A 293 0.11 -5.91 19.61
CA GLY A 293 -0.85 -6.48 18.64
C GLY A 293 -0.52 -6.20 17.17
N GLU A 294 -1.46 -6.50 16.29
CA GLU A 294 -1.33 -6.28 14.83
C GLU A 294 -1.25 -4.78 14.47
N PRO A 295 -0.56 -4.38 13.37
CA PRO A 295 -0.42 -2.99 12.94
C PRO A 295 -1.75 -2.22 12.85
N SER A 296 -2.79 -2.82 12.28
CA SER A 296 -4.10 -2.17 12.15
C SER A 296 -4.83 -2.02 13.50
N LEU A 297 -4.69 -3.01 14.40
CA LEU A 297 -5.30 -2.96 15.73
C LEU A 297 -4.66 -1.87 16.59
N ARG A 298 -3.32 -1.80 16.61
CA ARG A 298 -2.57 -0.75 17.32
C ARG A 298 -2.97 0.65 16.82
N SER A 299 -3.02 0.82 15.50
CA SER A 299 -3.34 2.11 14.88
C SER A 299 -4.78 2.55 15.13
N LEU A 300 -5.74 1.62 15.06
CA LEU A 300 -7.15 1.90 15.37
C LEU A 300 -7.36 2.18 16.86
N HIS A 301 -6.78 1.36 17.75
CA HIS A 301 -6.95 1.47 19.19
C HIS A 301 -6.43 2.81 19.74
N ILE A 302 -5.36 3.37 19.16
CA ILE A 302 -4.86 4.71 19.51
C ILE A 302 -5.87 5.80 19.11
N VAL A 303 -6.42 5.73 17.89
CA VAL A 303 -7.42 6.69 17.37
C VAL A 303 -8.71 6.65 18.21
N GLU A 304 -9.23 5.46 18.50
CA GLU A 304 -10.46 5.28 19.28
C GLU A 304 -10.24 5.53 20.79
N SER A 305 -9.05 5.27 21.33
CA SER A 305 -8.66 5.72 22.67
C SER A 305 -8.67 7.25 22.76
N LEU A 306 -8.03 7.94 21.80
CA LEU A 306 -8.03 9.40 21.77
C LEU A 306 -9.44 9.97 21.65
N LEU A 307 -10.30 9.43 20.78
CA LEU A 307 -11.73 9.78 20.73
C LEU A 307 -12.39 9.56 22.09
N THR A 308 -12.16 8.43 22.74
CA THR A 308 -12.70 8.09 24.06
C THR A 308 -12.31 9.10 25.15
N TYR A 309 -11.12 9.72 25.06
CA TYR A 309 -10.71 10.81 25.97
C TYR A 309 -11.33 12.17 25.63
N THR A 310 -11.90 12.38 24.43
CA THR A 310 -12.58 13.64 24.07
C THR A 310 -14.00 13.75 24.65
N TYR A 311 -14.75 12.65 24.75
CA TYR A 311 -16.18 12.67 25.16
C TYR A 311 -16.47 12.15 26.56
N LYS A 312 -15.53 11.49 27.25
CA LYS A 312 -15.72 11.09 28.64
C LYS A 312 -15.94 12.33 29.53
N ILE A 313 -16.76 12.18 30.58
CA ILE A 313 -17.09 13.24 31.55
C ILE A 313 -15.97 13.44 32.59
N SER A 314 -15.16 12.41 32.86
CA SER A 314 -14.04 12.43 33.82
C SER A 314 -12.79 13.26 33.46
N PRO A 315 -12.31 13.34 32.20
CA PRO A 315 -11.10 14.10 31.85
C PRO A 315 -11.24 15.62 32.00
N SER A 316 -10.15 16.30 32.36
CA SER A 316 -10.10 17.76 32.45
C SER A 316 -10.32 18.43 31.08
N LYS A 317 -10.72 19.71 31.05
CA LYS A 317 -10.82 20.50 29.80
C LYS A 317 -9.51 20.42 28.99
N MET A 318 -8.37 20.49 29.67
CA MET A 318 -7.06 20.35 29.04
C MET A 318 -6.86 18.97 28.42
N GLN A 319 -7.22 17.89 29.11
CA GLN A 319 -7.10 16.52 28.58
C GLN A 319 -8.05 16.27 27.39
N ARG A 320 -9.28 16.78 27.42
CA ARG A 320 -10.22 16.72 26.28
C ARG A 320 -9.67 17.47 25.06
N ASN A 321 -9.07 18.63 25.27
CA ASN A 321 -8.53 19.46 24.18
C ASN A 321 -7.21 18.91 23.61
N LEU A 322 -6.33 18.35 24.45
CA LEU A 322 -5.12 17.65 24.02
C LEU A 322 -5.46 16.38 23.24
N SER A 323 -6.42 15.57 23.71
CA SER A 323 -6.85 14.36 23.00
C SER A 323 -7.53 14.68 21.66
N ALA A 324 -8.31 15.76 21.56
CA ALA A 324 -8.89 16.22 20.30
C ALA A 324 -7.84 16.69 19.28
N ALA A 325 -6.82 17.44 19.72
CA ALA A 325 -5.71 17.88 18.87
C ALA A 325 -4.83 16.70 18.39
N LEU A 326 -4.57 15.74 19.28
CA LEU A 326 -3.88 14.49 18.95
C LEU A 326 -4.71 13.62 18.00
N LEU A 327 -6.03 13.48 18.23
CA LEU A 327 -6.93 12.72 17.37
C LEU A 327 -6.92 13.23 15.93
N LEU A 328 -7.15 14.54 15.74
CA LEU A 328 -7.17 15.15 14.42
C LEU A 328 -5.84 15.00 13.67
N HIS A 329 -4.69 15.08 14.34
CA HIS A 329 -3.39 14.89 13.68
C HIS A 329 -3.09 13.39 13.42
N SER A 330 -3.50 12.47 14.30
CA SER A 330 -3.37 11.01 14.07
C SER A 330 -4.26 10.52 12.92
N LEU A 331 -5.44 11.12 12.73
CA LEU A 331 -6.35 10.83 11.62
C LEU A 331 -5.77 11.20 10.23
N GLN A 332 -4.64 11.92 10.16
CA GLN A 332 -3.96 12.24 8.90
C GLN A 332 -3.64 10.97 8.08
N ALA A 333 -3.12 9.91 8.70
CA ALA A 333 -2.79 8.66 8.03
C ALA A 333 -4.05 7.98 7.45
N TYR A 334 -5.13 7.86 8.24
CA TYR A 334 -6.40 7.31 7.76
C TYR A 334 -7.03 8.15 6.64
N CYS A 335 -6.90 9.48 6.69
CA CYS A 335 -7.34 10.36 5.61
C CYS A 335 -6.50 10.14 4.33
N GLN A 336 -5.18 9.97 4.47
CA GLN A 336 -4.25 9.70 3.37
C GLN A 336 -4.52 8.34 2.72
N PHE A 337 -4.72 7.26 3.48
CA PHE A 337 -5.10 5.95 2.93
C PHE A 337 -6.41 6.01 2.14
N LEU A 338 -7.38 6.82 2.59
CA LEU A 338 -8.65 7.05 1.90
C LEU A 338 -8.49 7.94 0.65
N ASP A 339 -7.68 8.99 0.69
CA ASP A 339 -7.36 9.82 -0.49
C ASP A 339 -6.58 9.03 -1.56
N ASN A 340 -5.67 8.14 -1.15
CA ASN A 340 -4.94 7.24 -2.04
C ASN A 340 -5.89 6.21 -2.67
N TRP A 341 -6.83 5.65 -1.89
CA TRP A 341 -7.89 4.78 -2.40
C TRP A 341 -8.76 5.50 -3.44
N TRP A 342 -9.15 6.75 -3.20
CA TRP A 342 -9.93 7.55 -4.15
C TRP A 342 -9.17 7.99 -5.40
N SER A 343 -7.85 8.14 -5.32
CA SER A 343 -7.01 8.65 -6.42
C SER A 343 -6.36 7.57 -7.29
N THR A 344 -6.05 6.41 -6.73
CA THR A 344 -5.38 5.29 -7.42
C THR A 344 -6.18 4.00 -7.42
N GLY A 345 -7.10 3.83 -6.46
CA GLY A 345 -7.75 2.54 -6.16
C GLY A 345 -6.95 1.64 -5.21
N GLU A 346 -5.82 2.11 -4.68
CA GLU A 346 -4.97 1.39 -3.71
C GLU A 346 -4.75 2.23 -2.45
N PHE A 347 -4.71 1.59 -1.28
CA PHE A 347 -4.52 2.29 0.01
C PHE A 347 -3.08 2.74 0.26
N THR A 348 -2.12 2.15 -0.47
CA THR A 348 -0.65 2.33 -0.32
C THR A 348 -0.15 2.12 1.12
N ASP A 349 -0.77 1.20 1.86
CA ASP A 349 -0.54 0.95 3.28
C ASP A 349 0.58 -0.07 3.51
N TRP A 350 1.83 0.35 3.30
CA TRP A 350 3.03 -0.51 3.33
C TRP A 350 3.24 -1.34 4.61
N HIS A 351 2.59 -0.97 5.72
CA HIS A 351 2.64 -1.67 7.01
C HIS A 351 1.28 -2.29 7.42
N GLU A 352 0.36 -2.47 6.48
CA GLU A 352 -0.96 -3.11 6.67
C GLU A 352 -1.86 -2.45 7.75
N GLU A 353 -1.67 -1.16 8.02
CA GLU A 353 -2.44 -0.40 9.02
C GLU A 353 -3.93 -0.29 8.70
N PHE A 354 -4.30 -0.24 7.41
CA PHE A 354 -5.69 0.00 7.05
C PHE A 354 -6.53 -1.29 7.25
N PRO A 355 -7.75 -1.23 7.79
CA PRO A 355 -8.54 -2.43 8.08
C PRO A 355 -9.06 -3.20 6.83
N TYR A 356 -8.77 -2.71 5.62
CA TYR A 356 -9.25 -3.24 4.34
C TYR A 356 -8.11 -3.40 3.33
N GLN A 357 -8.27 -4.35 2.42
CA GLN A 357 -7.31 -4.63 1.35
C GLN A 357 -7.99 -4.79 -0.02
N ARG A 358 -7.23 -4.56 -1.09
CA ARG A 358 -7.64 -4.88 -2.47
C ARG A 358 -7.57 -6.38 -2.69
N LEU A 359 -8.60 -6.95 -3.31
CA LEU A 359 -8.71 -8.36 -3.68
C LEU A 359 -8.89 -8.47 -5.20
N LEU A 360 -8.36 -9.54 -5.79
CA LEU A 360 -8.65 -9.93 -7.17
C LEU A 360 -9.37 -11.28 -7.12
N ILE A 361 -10.63 -11.30 -7.57
CA ILE A 361 -11.50 -12.48 -7.56
C ILE A 361 -12.05 -12.63 -8.97
N ASP A 362 -11.94 -13.81 -9.58
CA ASP A 362 -12.39 -14.10 -10.96
C ASP A 362 -11.89 -13.09 -12.03
N GLY A 363 -10.76 -12.42 -11.78
CA GLY A 363 -10.19 -11.37 -12.64
C GLY A 363 -10.80 -9.96 -12.48
N ARG A 364 -11.79 -9.77 -11.61
CA ARG A 364 -12.34 -8.44 -11.23
C ARG A 364 -11.76 -7.95 -9.90
N THR A 365 -11.66 -6.64 -9.72
CA THR A 365 -11.27 -6.05 -8.43
C THR A 365 -12.43 -6.06 -7.44
N GLU A 366 -12.18 -6.46 -6.20
CA GLU A 366 -13.07 -6.24 -5.06
C GLU A 366 -12.27 -5.65 -3.89
N TYR A 367 -12.95 -5.11 -2.88
CA TYR A 367 -12.32 -4.67 -1.64
C TYR A 367 -12.96 -5.37 -0.45
N GLY A 368 -12.12 -5.98 0.40
CA GLY A 368 -12.53 -6.78 1.56
C GLY A 368 -11.80 -6.37 2.83
N ARG A 369 -12.37 -6.75 3.99
CA ARG A 369 -11.76 -6.54 5.32
C ARG A 369 -10.59 -7.54 5.49
N ARG A 370 -9.51 -7.13 6.15
CA ARG A 370 -8.44 -8.05 6.57
C ARG A 370 -8.99 -9.09 7.58
N LYS A 371 -8.30 -10.23 7.76
CA LYS A 371 -8.72 -11.32 8.67
C LYS A 371 -8.46 -10.97 10.15
N ILE A 372 -9.03 -9.85 10.61
CA ILE A 372 -8.72 -9.22 11.90
C ILE A 372 -10.02 -8.91 12.64
N GLU A 373 -10.07 -9.29 13.92
CA GLU A 373 -11.15 -8.96 14.86
C GLU A 373 -10.97 -7.52 15.38
N LEU A 374 -11.40 -6.57 14.56
CA LEU A 374 -11.50 -5.15 14.89
C LEU A 374 -12.75 -4.90 15.75
N PRO A 375 -12.66 -4.09 16.82
CA PRO A 375 -13.80 -3.72 17.67
C PRO A 375 -14.78 -2.80 16.94
N GLU A 376 -16.06 -2.83 17.34
CA GLU A 376 -17.13 -2.03 16.71
C GLU A 376 -17.20 -0.59 17.27
N GLU A 377 -16.09 0.15 17.18
CA GLU A 377 -15.94 1.50 17.75
C GLU A 377 -16.39 2.63 16.79
N ASN A 378 -16.54 3.85 17.29
CA ASN A 378 -17.35 4.90 16.65
C ASN A 378 -16.75 5.47 15.35
N LEU A 379 -15.43 5.68 15.28
CA LEU A 379 -14.75 6.10 14.06
C LEU A 379 -14.60 4.93 13.09
N PHE A 380 -14.36 3.71 13.58
CA PHE A 380 -14.33 2.51 12.75
C PHE A 380 -15.66 2.30 12.03
N GLN A 381 -16.80 2.43 12.73
CA GLN A 381 -18.14 2.34 12.13
C GLN A 381 -18.36 3.38 11.01
N ILE A 382 -17.81 4.60 11.14
CA ILE A 382 -17.89 5.63 10.09
C ILE A 382 -17.09 5.21 8.85
N ILE A 383 -15.87 4.71 9.04
CA ILE A 383 -15.00 4.25 7.95
C ILE A 383 -15.57 2.98 7.29
N GLN A 384 -16.06 2.02 8.08
CA GLN A 384 -16.72 0.80 7.61
C GLN A 384 -17.98 1.10 6.81
N ARG A 385 -18.80 2.05 7.25
CA ARG A 385 -19.97 2.50 6.50
C ARG A 385 -19.57 3.13 5.17
N HIS A 386 -18.62 4.08 5.19
CA HIS A 386 -18.09 4.72 3.97
C HIS A 386 -17.56 3.69 2.97
N PHE A 387 -16.76 2.74 3.45
CA PHE A 387 -16.19 1.65 2.66
C PHE A 387 -17.29 0.78 2.03
N ASN A 388 -18.28 0.37 2.80
CA ASN A 388 -19.42 -0.41 2.31
C ASN A 388 -20.25 0.34 1.27
N GLU A 389 -20.47 1.65 1.45
CA GLU A 389 -21.18 2.52 0.50
C GLU A 389 -20.39 2.77 -0.79
N SER A 390 -19.05 2.76 -0.76
CA SER A 390 -18.20 3.20 -1.89
C SER A 390 -17.50 2.08 -2.68
N ARG A 391 -17.24 0.93 -2.05
CA ARG A 391 -16.30 -0.08 -2.58
C ARG A 391 -16.64 -0.66 -3.95
N GLU A 392 -17.93 -0.81 -4.28
CA GLU A 392 -18.34 -1.35 -5.58
C GLU A 392 -18.11 -0.33 -6.70
N ALA A 393 -18.51 0.93 -6.50
CA ALA A 393 -18.27 2.00 -7.46
C ALA A 393 -16.78 2.23 -7.70
N LEU A 394 -15.97 2.25 -6.65
CA LEU A 394 -14.52 2.44 -6.79
C LEU A 394 -13.86 1.25 -7.52
N ALA A 395 -14.28 0.02 -7.25
CA ALA A 395 -13.81 -1.15 -7.99
C ALA A 395 -14.23 -1.14 -9.48
N ILE A 396 -15.43 -0.65 -9.80
CA ILE A 396 -15.87 -0.43 -11.19
C ILE A 396 -14.99 0.63 -11.87
N LEU A 397 -14.68 1.75 -11.20
CA LEU A 397 -13.80 2.80 -11.73
C LEU A 397 -12.37 2.29 -11.94
N TYR A 398 -11.86 1.43 -11.06
CA TYR A 398 -10.53 0.82 -11.18
C TYR A 398 -10.45 -0.10 -12.40
N ASP A 399 -11.34 -1.09 -12.50
CA ASP A 399 -11.34 -2.06 -13.60
C ASP A 399 -11.58 -1.40 -14.97
N THR A 400 -12.44 -0.37 -15.02
CA THR A 400 -12.67 0.44 -16.24
C THR A 400 -11.56 1.44 -16.56
N ARG A 401 -10.58 1.63 -15.66
CA ARG A 401 -9.53 2.67 -15.71
C ARG A 401 -10.08 4.10 -15.76
N LYS A 402 -11.27 4.32 -15.17
CA LYS A 402 -11.99 5.62 -15.14
C LYS A 402 -11.80 6.43 -13.87
N ILE A 403 -10.95 6.00 -12.93
CA ILE A 403 -10.54 6.80 -11.76
C ILE A 403 -9.94 8.15 -12.18
N GLY A 404 -9.10 8.17 -13.23
CA GLY A 404 -8.52 9.42 -13.76
C GLY A 404 -9.60 10.39 -14.24
N ASP A 405 -10.48 9.95 -15.14
CA ASP A 405 -11.61 10.75 -15.66
C ASP A 405 -12.51 11.29 -14.54
N PHE A 406 -12.88 10.43 -13.58
CA PHE A 406 -13.69 10.80 -12.42
C PHE A 406 -13.03 11.92 -11.60
N ASN A 407 -11.74 11.78 -11.29
CA ASN A 407 -11.02 12.76 -10.48
C ASN A 407 -10.74 14.07 -11.22
N CYS A 408 -10.54 14.03 -12.55
CA CYS A 408 -10.46 15.23 -13.39
C CYS A 408 -11.79 15.97 -13.48
N LEU A 409 -12.92 15.26 -13.58
CA LEU A 409 -14.26 15.86 -13.70
C LEU A 409 -14.80 16.43 -12.38
N HIS A 410 -14.44 15.82 -11.24
CA HIS A 410 -14.95 16.22 -9.92
C HIS A 410 -13.95 16.97 -9.05
N GLY A 411 -12.71 17.15 -9.49
CA GLY A 411 -11.68 17.95 -8.80
C GLY A 411 -11.18 17.37 -7.47
N ASN A 412 -11.59 16.15 -7.11
CA ASN A 412 -11.37 15.52 -5.79
C ASN A 412 -9.90 15.38 -5.36
N ILE A 413 -8.95 15.49 -6.29
CA ILE A 413 -7.50 15.44 -6.04
C ILE A 413 -6.86 16.85 -5.96
N SER A 414 -7.52 17.88 -6.50
CA SER A 414 -6.82 19.03 -7.07
C SER A 414 -6.70 20.28 -6.19
N GLN A 415 -7.34 20.33 -5.01
CA GLN A 415 -7.36 21.55 -4.17
C GLN A 415 -7.16 21.30 -2.67
N THR A 416 -7.86 20.35 -2.06
CA THR A 416 -7.67 19.99 -0.64
C THR A 416 -7.75 18.48 -0.42
N CYS A 417 -6.85 17.94 0.40
CA CYS A 417 -6.94 16.56 0.89
C CYS A 417 -8.10 16.40 1.88
N LEU A 418 -8.51 15.16 2.19
CA LEU A 418 -9.56 14.87 3.16
C LEU A 418 -9.18 15.39 4.56
N HIS A 419 -7.89 15.32 4.92
CA HIS A 419 -7.39 15.78 6.22
C HIS A 419 -7.58 17.29 6.40
N ASN A 420 -7.02 18.10 5.51
CA ASN A 420 -7.20 19.56 5.57
C ASN A 420 -8.68 19.93 5.48
N SER A 421 -9.45 19.26 4.60
CA SER A 421 -10.91 19.49 4.49
C SER A 421 -11.67 19.19 5.79
N LEU A 422 -11.23 18.18 6.56
CA LEU A 422 -11.77 17.85 7.89
C LEU A 422 -11.38 18.92 8.92
N LEU A 423 -10.10 19.31 8.98
CA LEU A 423 -9.65 20.38 9.87
C LEU A 423 -10.43 21.68 9.62
N ASP A 424 -10.54 22.09 8.37
CA ASP A 424 -11.23 23.31 7.93
C ASP A 424 -12.72 23.29 8.31
N SER A 425 -13.37 22.13 8.19
CA SER A 425 -14.79 21.98 8.52
C SER A 425 -15.01 21.94 10.03
N VAL A 426 -14.22 21.16 10.78
CA VAL A 426 -14.27 21.12 12.24
C VAL A 426 -14.03 22.50 12.83
N LEU A 427 -13.05 23.27 12.32
CA LEU A 427 -12.80 24.64 12.78
C LEU A 427 -13.98 25.59 12.50
N LYS A 428 -14.66 25.44 11.36
CA LYS A 428 -15.86 26.25 11.04
C LYS A 428 -17.02 25.94 11.98
N GLU A 429 -17.34 24.66 12.18
CA GLU A 429 -18.41 24.22 13.09
C GLU A 429 -18.08 24.51 14.58
N LEU A 430 -16.81 24.73 14.94
CA LEU A 430 -16.39 25.17 16.28
C LEU A 430 -16.54 26.69 16.52
N THR A 431 -16.59 27.53 15.47
CA THR A 431 -16.67 28.99 15.64
C THR A 431 -17.82 29.50 16.54
N PRO A 432 -19.03 28.89 16.58
CA PRO A 432 -20.10 29.35 17.48
C PRO A 432 -19.83 29.08 18.96
N TYR A 433 -18.89 28.19 19.28
CA TYR A 433 -18.54 27.79 20.65
C TYR A 433 -17.34 28.55 21.24
N GLN A 434 -16.70 29.41 20.46
CA GLN A 434 -15.52 30.19 20.90
C GLN A 434 -15.93 31.39 21.74
N THR A 435 -15.72 31.29 23.06
CA THR A 435 -16.14 32.30 24.05
C THR A 435 -14.99 33.14 24.59
N GLU A 436 -13.75 32.65 24.50
CA GLU A 436 -12.60 33.27 25.16
C GLU A 436 -11.55 33.75 24.15
N ARG A 437 -10.96 34.93 24.40
CA ARG A 437 -9.68 35.33 23.81
C ARG A 437 -8.57 34.88 24.75
N LEU A 438 -7.83 33.85 24.35
CA LEU A 438 -6.67 33.39 25.10
C LEU A 438 -5.55 34.44 25.00
N GLU A 439 -5.18 35.02 26.15
CA GLU A 439 -3.95 35.79 26.27
C GLU A 439 -2.75 34.83 26.39
N GLU A 440 -1.63 35.13 25.73
CA GLU A 440 -0.41 34.30 25.76
C GLU A 440 0.39 34.53 27.05
N SER A 441 -0.22 34.28 28.21
CA SER A 441 0.38 34.45 29.55
C SER A 441 1.38 33.33 29.91
N GLY A 442 2.26 32.97 28.98
CA GLY A 442 3.32 31.98 29.19
C GLY A 442 4.49 32.56 30.00
N HIS A 443 4.99 31.82 30.99
CA HIS A 443 6.17 32.24 31.77
C HIS A 443 7.44 32.34 30.90
N ALA A 444 7.55 31.50 29.86
CA ALA A 444 8.66 31.46 28.92
C ALA A 444 8.20 31.88 27.50
N PRO A 445 8.98 32.71 26.80
CA PRO A 445 8.69 33.09 25.41
C PRO A 445 9.14 32.00 24.41
N ASP A 446 8.60 32.05 23.19
CA ASP A 446 8.90 31.15 22.07
C ASP A 446 10.43 31.07 21.80
N ILE A 447 10.93 29.89 21.40
CA ILE A 447 12.35 29.66 21.08
C ILE A 447 12.91 30.68 20.06
N LEU A 448 12.10 31.18 19.12
CA LEU A 448 12.44 32.22 18.15
C LEU A 448 12.64 33.60 18.78
N GLU A 449 11.95 33.88 19.88
CA GLU A 449 12.19 35.09 20.67
C GLU A 449 13.39 34.91 21.58
N GLN A 450 13.53 33.75 22.22
CA GLN A 450 14.73 33.41 23.00
C GLN A 450 16.01 33.50 22.14
N LEU A 451 15.94 33.15 20.86
CA LEU A 451 16.99 33.29 19.84
C LEU A 451 17.48 34.72 19.62
N ARG A 452 16.62 35.73 19.82
CA ARG A 452 17.01 37.15 19.70
C ARG A 452 18.01 37.56 20.79
N PHE A 453 18.02 36.86 21.92
CA PHE A 453 18.82 37.14 23.11
C PHE A 453 19.92 36.08 23.36
N ILE A 454 20.55 35.58 22.29
CA ILE A 454 21.66 34.60 22.33
C ILE A 454 22.82 35.08 21.47
N ASP A 455 23.94 35.39 22.10
CA ASP A 455 25.19 35.76 21.43
C ASP A 455 26.04 34.53 21.04
N GLN A 456 25.78 33.39 21.69
CA GLN A 456 26.50 32.13 21.45
C GLN A 456 25.95 31.40 20.21
N GLU A 457 26.60 31.63 19.07
CA GLU A 457 26.41 30.91 17.80
C GLU A 457 26.13 29.39 17.91
N PRO A 458 26.87 28.57 18.69
CA PRO A 458 26.55 27.14 18.86
C PRO A 458 25.13 26.90 19.39
N VAL A 459 24.67 27.72 20.35
CA VAL A 459 23.33 27.62 20.94
C VAL A 459 22.27 28.14 19.97
N ARG A 460 22.57 29.19 19.18
CA ARG A 460 21.67 29.67 18.11
C ARG A 460 21.35 28.54 17.11
N ARG A 461 22.36 27.74 16.74
CA ARG A 461 22.17 26.59 15.83
C ARG A 461 21.27 25.51 16.42
N MET A 462 21.44 25.18 17.71
CA MET A 462 20.58 24.22 18.41
C MET A 462 19.12 24.70 18.52
N PHE A 463 18.91 25.99 18.81
CA PHE A 463 17.56 26.54 18.92
C PHE A 463 16.88 26.62 17.54
N TYR A 464 17.64 26.87 16.48
CA TYR A 464 17.14 26.81 15.11
C TYR A 464 16.83 25.37 14.67
N SER A 465 17.66 24.36 15.01
CA SER A 465 17.34 22.96 14.73
C SER A 465 16.09 22.50 15.49
N PHE A 466 15.92 22.87 16.76
CA PHE A 466 14.70 22.62 17.52
C PHE A 466 13.45 23.23 16.87
N HIS A 467 13.53 24.48 16.39
CA HIS A 467 12.43 25.10 15.66
C HIS A 467 12.10 24.33 14.37
N MET A 468 13.12 23.92 13.61
CA MET A 468 12.92 23.11 12.39
C MET A 468 12.41 21.69 12.67
N GLU A 469 12.77 21.07 13.80
CA GLU A 469 12.28 19.77 14.27
C GLU A 469 10.81 19.79 14.76
N THR A 470 10.28 20.97 15.10
CA THR A 470 8.93 21.17 15.66
C THR A 470 7.94 21.84 14.70
N ARG A 471 8.41 22.52 13.65
CA ARG A 471 7.57 23.20 12.65
C ARG A 471 6.54 22.26 11.97
N PRO A 472 5.38 22.75 11.47
CA PRO A 472 4.68 22.10 10.36
C PRO A 472 5.63 21.80 9.19
N ASP A 473 5.37 20.73 8.43
CA ASP A 473 6.32 20.24 7.43
C ASP A 473 6.59 21.31 6.35
N PRO A 474 7.85 21.70 6.09
CA PRO A 474 8.17 22.72 5.10
C PRO A 474 7.85 22.31 3.64
N GLN A 475 7.60 21.04 3.37
CA GLN A 475 7.15 20.53 2.06
C GLN A 475 5.61 20.40 1.97
N GLN A 476 4.92 20.26 3.12
CA GLN A 476 3.47 20.22 3.22
C GLN A 476 3.00 21.05 4.43
N PRO A 477 2.81 22.37 4.27
CA PRO A 477 2.19 23.17 5.31
C PRO A 477 0.72 22.74 5.47
N ALA A 478 0.42 22.00 6.53
CA ALA A 478 -0.96 21.80 6.95
C ALA A 478 -1.58 23.16 7.29
N ASP A 479 -2.79 23.44 6.79
CA ASP A 479 -3.45 24.76 6.90
C ASP A 479 -3.73 25.18 8.36
N CYS A 480 -3.62 24.25 9.32
CA CYS A 480 -3.70 24.52 10.75
C CYS A 480 -2.60 23.75 11.52
N SER A 481 -1.89 24.41 12.43
CA SER A 481 -0.94 23.74 13.34
C SER A 481 -1.68 22.98 14.46
N VAL A 482 -1.06 21.93 15.01
CA VAL A 482 -1.51 21.25 16.24
C VAL A 482 -1.69 22.25 17.39
N ASP A 483 -0.80 23.24 17.50
CA ASP A 483 -0.88 24.29 18.53
C ASP A 483 -2.08 25.23 18.30
N GLN A 484 -2.45 25.45 17.05
CA GLN A 484 -3.58 26.28 16.64
C GLN A 484 -4.91 25.54 16.84
N LEU A 485 -4.95 24.22 16.56
CA LEU A 485 -6.05 23.34 16.97
C LEU A 485 -6.25 23.39 18.50
N LEU A 486 -5.17 23.20 19.28
CA LEU A 486 -5.24 23.26 20.74
C LEU A 486 -5.77 24.61 21.25
N ARG A 487 -5.27 25.73 20.72
CA ARG A 487 -5.78 27.09 21.04
C ARG A 487 -7.26 27.23 20.72
N ASN A 488 -7.70 26.77 19.54
CA ASN A 488 -9.10 26.84 19.11
C ASN A 488 -10.04 25.98 19.98
N PHE A 489 -9.56 24.84 20.49
CA PHE A 489 -10.29 24.04 21.50
C PHE A 489 -10.26 24.68 22.89
N GLN A 490 -9.14 25.26 23.32
CA GLN A 490 -9.01 25.96 24.61
C GLN A 490 -9.93 27.19 24.70
N ALA A 491 -10.04 27.96 23.62
CA ALA A 491 -10.94 29.12 23.49
C ALA A 491 -12.44 28.75 23.45
N SER A 492 -12.77 27.46 23.33
CA SER A 492 -14.16 26.98 23.28
C SER A 492 -14.74 26.75 24.68
N ALA A 493 -16.05 26.94 24.81
CA ALA A 493 -16.79 26.70 26.05
C ALA A 493 -16.76 25.21 26.46
N ASP A 494 -16.81 24.95 27.77
CA ASP A 494 -16.58 23.60 28.35
C ASP A 494 -17.57 22.52 27.88
N TYR A 495 -18.73 22.93 27.36
CA TYR A 495 -19.80 22.11 26.80
C TYR A 495 -19.71 21.91 25.28
N ALA A 496 -18.65 22.41 24.61
CA ALA A 496 -18.48 22.26 23.17
C ALA A 496 -18.39 20.76 22.77
N PRO A 497 -19.23 20.27 21.85
CA PRO A 497 -19.33 18.84 21.52
C PRO A 497 -18.24 18.43 20.50
N ILE A 498 -16.97 18.68 20.85
CA ILE A 498 -15.79 18.52 19.98
C ILE A 498 -15.75 17.12 19.31
N SER A 499 -16.02 16.07 20.10
CA SER A 499 -16.07 14.68 19.63
C SER A 499 -17.14 14.45 18.56
N GLU A 500 -18.32 15.04 18.74
CA GLU A 500 -19.46 14.89 17.83
C GLU A 500 -19.21 15.68 16.54
N ILE A 501 -18.63 16.87 16.64
CA ILE A 501 -18.22 17.69 15.49
C ILE A 501 -17.22 16.93 14.61
N ILE A 502 -16.16 16.36 15.19
CA ILE A 502 -15.14 15.58 14.45
C ILE A 502 -15.78 14.37 13.76
N CYS A 503 -16.60 13.60 14.47
CA CYS A 503 -17.27 12.42 13.91
C CYS A 503 -18.35 12.78 12.87
N HIS A 504 -19.08 13.89 13.05
CA HIS A 504 -20.07 14.37 12.09
C HIS A 504 -19.38 14.82 10.80
N GLU A 505 -18.32 15.62 10.90
CA GLU A 505 -17.62 16.16 9.74
C GLU A 505 -16.91 15.08 8.92
N LEU A 506 -16.24 14.13 9.58
CA LEU A 506 -15.66 12.99 8.88
C LEU A 506 -16.74 12.20 8.13
N ARG A 507 -17.89 11.93 8.77
CA ARG A 507 -19.04 11.25 8.16
C ARG A 507 -19.65 12.07 7.00
N ARG A 508 -19.76 13.40 7.14
CA ARG A 508 -20.31 14.33 6.13
C ARG A 508 -19.45 14.37 4.87
N LEU A 509 -18.13 14.50 5.02
CA LEU A 509 -17.17 14.53 3.93
C LEU A 509 -17.08 13.18 3.20
N LEU A 510 -17.03 12.08 3.96
CA LEU A 510 -16.97 10.73 3.42
C LEU A 510 -18.24 10.36 2.63
N HIS A 511 -19.43 10.53 3.23
CA HIS A 511 -20.69 10.23 2.55
C HIS A 511 -20.91 11.07 1.29
N ARG A 512 -20.45 12.34 1.27
CA ARG A 512 -20.45 13.17 0.05
C ARG A 512 -19.62 12.54 -1.08
N ARG A 513 -18.47 11.93 -0.77
CA ARG A 513 -17.66 11.19 -1.76
C ARG A 513 -18.37 9.91 -2.23
N SER A 514 -19.00 9.15 -1.32
CA SER A 514 -19.83 7.98 -1.68
C SER A 514 -20.90 8.34 -2.70
N LEU A 515 -21.67 9.40 -2.45
CA LEU A 515 -22.77 9.85 -3.33
C LEU A 515 -22.27 10.29 -4.72
N LEU A 516 -21.15 11.00 -4.80
CA LEU A 516 -20.55 11.42 -6.07
C LEU A 516 -20.05 10.22 -6.88
N ALA A 517 -19.36 9.27 -6.26
CA ALA A 517 -18.87 8.07 -6.95
C ALA A 517 -20.01 7.16 -7.42
N ASN A 518 -21.00 6.92 -6.56
CA ASN A 518 -22.15 6.06 -6.88
C ASN A 518 -23.04 6.66 -7.97
N SER A 519 -23.26 7.97 -7.98
CA SER A 519 -24.01 8.64 -9.07
C SER A 519 -23.27 8.58 -10.40
N TYR A 520 -21.96 8.90 -10.42
CA TYR A 520 -21.13 8.80 -11.62
C TYR A 520 -21.10 7.37 -12.19
N VAL A 521 -20.93 6.35 -11.34
CA VAL A 521 -20.91 4.94 -11.77
C VAL A 521 -22.29 4.44 -12.19
N SER A 522 -23.37 4.89 -11.54
CA SER A 522 -24.74 4.59 -11.99
C SER A 522 -24.96 5.07 -13.43
N ASP A 523 -24.50 6.27 -13.76
CA ASP A 523 -24.61 6.81 -15.12
C ASP A 523 -23.63 6.18 -16.12
N LEU A 524 -22.45 5.74 -15.67
CA LEU A 524 -21.52 4.93 -16.47
C LEU A 524 -22.17 3.61 -16.89
N VAL A 525 -22.83 2.92 -15.97
CA VAL A 525 -23.49 1.62 -16.19
C VAL A 525 -24.74 1.77 -17.07
N LYS A 526 -25.52 2.84 -16.92
CA LYS A 526 -26.65 3.15 -17.83
C LYS A 526 -26.19 3.38 -19.26
N LYS A 527 -25.09 4.13 -19.45
CA LYS A 527 -24.57 4.52 -20.79
C LYS A 527 -23.94 3.37 -21.58
N SER A 528 -23.47 2.31 -20.91
CA SER A 528 -22.81 1.17 -21.54
C SER A 528 -23.76 0.04 -21.96
N GLU A 529 -25.07 0.13 -21.64
CA GLU A 529 -26.09 -0.86 -22.02
C GLU A 529 -25.77 -2.32 -21.65
N VAL A 530 -24.98 -2.57 -20.58
CA VAL A 530 -24.40 -3.89 -20.23
C VAL A 530 -25.45 -5.02 -20.17
N ASP A 531 -26.65 -4.72 -19.67
CA ASP A 531 -27.82 -5.61 -19.70
C ASP A 531 -28.13 -6.14 -21.12
N LYS A 532 -28.18 -5.25 -22.12
CA LYS A 532 -28.44 -5.63 -23.51
C LYS A 532 -27.28 -6.43 -24.10
N ILE A 533 -26.04 -6.16 -23.68
CA ILE A 533 -24.85 -6.93 -24.06
C ILE A 533 -24.93 -8.36 -23.50
N VAL A 534 -25.26 -8.52 -22.22
CA VAL A 534 -25.46 -9.83 -21.57
C VAL A 534 -26.59 -10.62 -22.25
N ARG A 535 -27.74 -9.98 -22.52
CA ARG A 535 -28.85 -10.62 -23.24
C ARG A 535 -28.50 -10.97 -24.69
N HIS A 536 -27.70 -10.14 -25.37
CA HIS A 536 -27.21 -10.45 -26.72
C HIS A 536 -26.25 -11.66 -26.71
N LEU A 537 -25.30 -11.70 -25.78
CA LEU A 537 -24.38 -12.84 -25.57
C LEU A 537 -25.17 -14.13 -25.32
N GLN A 538 -26.14 -14.11 -24.40
CA GLN A 538 -27.03 -15.25 -24.16
C GLN A 538 -27.78 -15.66 -25.43
N SER A 539 -28.31 -14.71 -26.21
CA SER A 539 -29.03 -15.01 -27.47
C SER A 539 -28.14 -15.66 -28.54
N VAL A 540 -26.86 -15.27 -28.61
CA VAL A 540 -25.87 -15.82 -29.53
C VAL A 540 -25.39 -17.21 -29.08
N PHE A 541 -24.95 -17.35 -27.83
CA PHE A 541 -24.42 -18.62 -27.31
C PHE A 541 -25.49 -19.73 -27.25
N LEU A 542 -26.77 -19.38 -27.00
CA LEU A 542 -27.87 -20.35 -27.05
C LEU A 542 -28.47 -20.55 -28.47
N LEU A 543 -28.08 -19.75 -29.47
CA LEU A 543 -28.67 -19.73 -30.83
C LEU A 543 -30.18 -19.40 -30.87
N LEU A 544 -30.69 -18.55 -29.96
CA LEU A 544 -32.13 -18.25 -29.83
C LEU A 544 -32.76 -17.62 -31.10
N LYS A 545 -31.95 -17.06 -32.01
CA LYS A 545 -32.41 -16.48 -33.28
C LYS A 545 -32.21 -17.41 -34.49
N TYR A 546 -31.87 -18.68 -34.28
CA TYR A 546 -31.54 -19.64 -35.36
C TYR A 546 -32.58 -19.65 -36.49
N ASP A 547 -33.87 -19.76 -36.17
CA ASP A 547 -34.92 -19.87 -37.18
C ASP A 547 -35.08 -18.61 -38.06
N LEU A 548 -34.66 -17.44 -37.57
CA LEU A 548 -34.64 -16.20 -38.34
C LEU A 548 -33.46 -16.16 -39.32
N CYS A 549 -32.29 -16.65 -38.90
CA CYS A 549 -31.06 -16.68 -39.68
C CYS A 549 -30.86 -18.01 -40.42
N ARG A 550 -31.89 -18.85 -40.53
CA ARG A 550 -31.73 -20.28 -40.87
C ARG A 550 -31.08 -20.51 -42.23
N SER A 551 -31.44 -19.75 -43.26
CA SER A 551 -30.83 -19.87 -44.59
C SER A 551 -29.34 -19.51 -44.59
N GLU A 552 -28.93 -18.56 -43.74
CA GLU A 552 -27.53 -18.16 -43.57
C GLU A 552 -26.74 -19.28 -42.84
N PHE A 553 -27.34 -19.89 -41.80
CA PHE A 553 -26.77 -21.06 -41.12
C PHE A 553 -26.66 -22.29 -42.03
N GLU A 554 -27.65 -22.56 -42.89
CA GLU A 554 -27.60 -23.67 -43.85
C GLU A 554 -26.48 -23.46 -44.89
N LEU A 555 -26.24 -22.23 -45.34
CA LEU A 555 -25.09 -21.89 -46.20
C LEU A 555 -23.75 -21.97 -45.46
N PHE A 556 -23.70 -21.52 -44.20
CA PHE A 556 -22.53 -21.69 -43.33
C PHE A 556 -22.14 -23.17 -43.17
N PHE A 557 -23.12 -24.07 -42.96
CA PHE A 557 -22.86 -25.51 -42.85
C PHE A 557 -22.36 -26.12 -44.15
N ASP A 558 -22.86 -25.70 -45.33
CA ASP A 558 -22.32 -26.12 -46.63
C ASP A 558 -20.85 -25.70 -46.82
N LEU A 559 -20.49 -24.46 -46.45
CA LEU A 559 -19.10 -23.99 -46.48
C LEU A 559 -18.20 -24.77 -45.50
N LEU A 560 -18.71 -25.12 -44.32
CA LEU A 560 -17.99 -25.90 -43.31
C LEU A 560 -17.70 -27.33 -43.82
N GLU A 561 -18.68 -27.99 -44.45
CA GLU A 561 -18.53 -29.34 -45.01
C GLU A 561 -17.59 -29.39 -46.22
N ARG A 562 -17.55 -28.32 -47.01
CA ARG A 562 -16.55 -28.13 -48.09
C ARG A 562 -15.16 -27.79 -47.56
N ASN A 563 -14.97 -27.72 -46.24
CA ASN A 563 -13.73 -27.32 -45.57
C ASN A 563 -13.24 -25.90 -45.97
N LEU A 564 -14.15 -25.01 -46.35
CA LEU A 564 -13.87 -23.62 -46.74
C LEU A 564 -13.83 -22.71 -45.51
N LEU A 565 -12.96 -23.04 -44.55
CA LEU A 565 -12.99 -22.52 -43.18
C LEU A 565 -12.95 -20.98 -43.08
N THR A 566 -12.26 -20.29 -43.99
CA THR A 566 -12.23 -18.82 -44.05
C THR A 566 -13.55 -18.22 -44.49
N MET A 567 -14.21 -18.81 -45.50
CA MET A 567 -15.53 -18.39 -45.96
C MET A 567 -16.59 -18.70 -44.90
N ALA A 568 -16.51 -19.89 -44.28
CA ALA A 568 -17.39 -20.26 -43.16
C ALA A 568 -17.22 -19.30 -41.96
N SER A 569 -15.99 -18.91 -41.61
CA SER A 569 -15.74 -17.93 -40.55
C SER A 569 -16.28 -16.54 -40.87
N ASN A 570 -16.26 -16.11 -42.14
CA ASN A 570 -16.88 -14.85 -42.55
C ASN A 570 -18.40 -14.94 -42.51
N GLN A 571 -19.00 -16.02 -43.04
CA GLN A 571 -20.45 -16.23 -43.01
C GLN A 571 -20.99 -16.26 -41.57
N LEU A 572 -20.31 -16.95 -40.65
CA LEU A 572 -20.68 -16.96 -39.24
C LEU A 572 -20.55 -15.55 -38.63
N LYS A 573 -19.55 -14.75 -39.04
CA LYS A 573 -19.42 -13.36 -38.57
C LYS A 573 -20.59 -12.49 -39.04
N GLU A 574 -21.01 -12.63 -40.29
CA GLU A 574 -22.18 -11.94 -40.84
C GLU A 574 -23.46 -12.32 -40.10
N ILE A 575 -23.64 -13.61 -39.77
CA ILE A 575 -24.76 -14.11 -38.95
C ILE A 575 -24.77 -13.55 -37.52
N LEU A 576 -23.61 -13.28 -36.92
CA LEU A 576 -23.54 -12.63 -35.60
C LEU A 576 -23.85 -11.13 -35.69
N VAL A 577 -23.39 -10.47 -36.75
CA VAL A 577 -23.66 -9.04 -37.01
C VAL A 577 -25.14 -8.80 -37.39
N SER A 578 -25.79 -9.73 -38.10
CA SER A 578 -27.22 -9.61 -38.47
C SER A 578 -28.15 -9.71 -37.25
N GLN A 579 -27.71 -10.31 -36.15
CA GLN A 579 -28.51 -10.47 -34.92
C GLN A 579 -28.57 -9.22 -34.02
N ASP A 580 -27.50 -8.43 -33.92
CA ASP A 580 -27.54 -7.02 -33.48
C ASP A 580 -26.30 -6.29 -34.04
N PRO A 581 -26.45 -5.42 -35.06
CA PRO A 581 -25.32 -4.73 -35.69
C PRO A 581 -24.48 -3.88 -34.72
N ARG A 582 -25.05 -3.48 -33.57
CA ARG A 582 -24.37 -2.64 -32.58
C ARG A 582 -23.37 -3.43 -31.74
N PHE A 583 -23.57 -4.74 -31.59
CA PHE A 583 -22.79 -5.59 -30.69
C PHE A 583 -22.01 -6.70 -31.41
N GLY A 584 -22.21 -6.89 -32.72
CA GLY A 584 -21.46 -7.87 -33.52
C GLY A 584 -19.93 -7.68 -33.52
N TYR A 585 -19.40 -6.54 -33.08
CA TYR A 585 -17.95 -6.34 -32.87
C TYR A 585 -17.38 -7.17 -31.72
N LEU A 586 -18.22 -7.61 -30.77
CA LEU A 586 -17.77 -8.33 -29.58
C LEU A 586 -17.17 -9.70 -29.93
N PHE A 587 -17.63 -10.35 -31.01
CA PHE A 587 -17.28 -11.75 -31.30
C PHE A 587 -16.12 -11.92 -32.27
N HIS A 588 -15.08 -12.59 -31.80
CA HIS A 588 -13.96 -13.06 -32.61
C HIS A 588 -14.06 -14.58 -32.79
N ILE A 589 -14.47 -14.98 -33.98
CA ILE A 589 -14.65 -16.39 -34.36
C ILE A 589 -13.28 -17.04 -34.61
N SER A 590 -13.11 -18.27 -34.11
CA SER A 590 -12.01 -19.15 -34.45
C SER A 590 -12.54 -20.53 -34.82
N ILE A 591 -12.15 -21.02 -36.01
CA ILE A 591 -12.54 -22.34 -36.54
C ILE A 591 -11.26 -23.09 -36.87
N THR A 592 -11.03 -24.24 -36.22
CA THR A 592 -9.80 -25.05 -36.44
C THR A 592 -10.03 -26.30 -37.29
N GLY A 593 -11.27 -26.58 -37.72
CA GLY A 593 -11.57 -27.65 -38.66
C GLY A 593 -13.05 -27.70 -39.09
N PRO A 594 -13.41 -28.64 -39.99
CA PRO A 594 -14.71 -28.70 -40.67
C PRO A 594 -15.84 -29.31 -39.80
N HIS A 595 -15.87 -29.01 -38.49
CA HIS A 595 -16.83 -29.59 -37.56
C HIS A 595 -17.15 -28.62 -36.40
N PRO A 596 -18.42 -28.46 -35.96
CA PRO A 596 -18.79 -27.47 -34.93
C PRO A 596 -18.06 -27.61 -33.59
N ASP A 597 -17.70 -28.84 -33.18
CA ASP A 597 -16.83 -29.10 -32.01
C ASP A 597 -15.54 -28.24 -31.99
N LEU A 598 -15.05 -27.86 -33.17
CA LEU A 598 -13.81 -27.11 -33.43
C LEU A 598 -14.04 -25.59 -33.66
N ILE A 599 -15.22 -25.08 -33.33
CA ILE A 599 -15.57 -23.65 -33.39
C ILE A 599 -15.56 -23.07 -31.98
N TYR A 600 -14.90 -21.93 -31.80
CA TYR A 600 -14.87 -21.19 -30.54
C TYR A 600 -15.07 -19.70 -30.79
N LEU A 601 -15.97 -19.08 -30.02
CA LEU A 601 -16.26 -17.66 -30.00
C LEU A 601 -15.49 -16.98 -28.85
N LYS A 602 -14.45 -16.21 -29.19
CA LYS A 602 -13.77 -15.32 -28.24
C LYS A 602 -14.58 -14.04 -28.11
N VAL A 603 -14.99 -13.69 -26.90
CA VAL A 603 -15.62 -12.40 -26.61
C VAL A 603 -14.52 -11.35 -26.40
N SER A 604 -14.75 -10.14 -26.90
CA SER A 604 -13.83 -9.01 -26.74
C SER A 604 -13.78 -8.55 -25.28
N TYR A 605 -12.61 -8.16 -24.79
CA TYR A 605 -12.44 -7.69 -23.42
C TYR A 605 -13.18 -6.36 -23.21
N GLU A 606 -14.24 -6.39 -22.41
CA GLU A 606 -15.00 -5.21 -21.98
C GLU A 606 -15.05 -5.17 -20.44
N PRO A 607 -14.49 -4.13 -19.78
CA PRO A 607 -14.32 -4.13 -18.32
C PRO A 607 -15.61 -4.29 -17.51
N LEU A 608 -16.72 -3.69 -17.97
CA LEU A 608 -18.01 -3.76 -17.28
C LEU A 608 -18.68 -5.13 -17.45
N LEU A 609 -18.56 -5.73 -18.64
CA LEU A 609 -19.04 -7.08 -18.92
C LEU A 609 -18.32 -8.11 -18.04
N ASN A 610 -17.00 -8.00 -17.90
CA ASN A 610 -16.18 -8.94 -17.12
C ASN A 610 -16.51 -8.92 -15.61
N ARG A 611 -17.13 -7.85 -15.09
CA ARG A 611 -17.64 -7.80 -13.71
C ARG A 611 -18.96 -8.57 -13.52
N VAL A 612 -19.65 -8.90 -14.62
CA VAL A 612 -20.88 -9.72 -14.65
C VAL A 612 -20.57 -11.17 -15.04
N ILE A 613 -19.86 -11.38 -16.16
CA ILE A 613 -19.54 -12.69 -16.71
C ILE A 613 -18.00 -12.89 -16.67
N SER A 614 -17.53 -13.88 -15.92
CA SER A 614 -16.10 -14.24 -15.91
C SER A 614 -15.70 -15.04 -17.16
N GLN A 615 -14.41 -15.05 -17.51
CA GLN A 615 -13.88 -15.81 -18.66
C GLN A 615 -14.25 -17.30 -18.60
N GLU A 616 -14.23 -17.90 -17.40
CA GLU A 616 -14.67 -19.29 -17.17
C GLU A 616 -16.13 -19.51 -17.58
N LYS A 617 -17.04 -18.56 -17.28
CA LYS A 617 -18.45 -18.62 -17.69
C LYS A 617 -18.59 -18.48 -19.21
N ILE A 618 -17.74 -17.69 -19.86
CA ILE A 618 -17.65 -17.59 -21.34
C ILE A 618 -17.17 -18.92 -21.97
N GLU A 619 -16.31 -19.67 -21.28
CA GLU A 619 -15.87 -21.01 -21.73
C GLU A 619 -16.96 -22.07 -21.59
N HIS A 620 -17.76 -22.03 -20.51
CA HIS A 620 -18.97 -22.83 -20.38
C HIS A 620 -20.01 -22.46 -21.47
N LEU A 621 -20.27 -21.16 -21.70
CA LEU A 621 -21.12 -20.67 -22.80
C LEU A 621 -20.64 -21.16 -24.19
N ASN A 622 -19.33 -21.25 -24.41
CA ASN A 622 -18.75 -21.86 -25.61
C ASN A 622 -18.97 -23.39 -25.71
N HIS A 623 -19.22 -24.10 -24.61
CA HIS A 623 -19.63 -25.50 -24.65
C HIS A 623 -21.10 -25.62 -25.09
N TYR A 624 -22.02 -24.86 -24.47
CA TYR A 624 -23.44 -24.79 -24.85
C TYR A 624 -23.64 -24.44 -26.33
N PHE A 625 -22.91 -23.44 -26.83
CA PHE A 625 -22.97 -23.03 -28.24
C PHE A 625 -22.55 -24.14 -29.20
N ARG A 626 -21.45 -24.85 -28.92
CA ARG A 626 -21.01 -25.99 -29.75
C ARG A 626 -22.02 -27.13 -29.73
N LEU A 627 -22.64 -27.41 -28.58
CA LEU A 627 -23.68 -28.42 -28.44
C LEU A 627 -24.93 -28.07 -29.27
N ASN A 628 -25.46 -26.85 -29.14
CA ASN A 628 -26.62 -26.42 -29.94
C ASN A 628 -26.28 -26.40 -31.45
N LEU A 629 -25.11 -25.88 -31.82
CA LEU A 629 -24.66 -25.82 -33.22
C LEU A 629 -24.46 -27.24 -33.81
N ASN A 630 -24.00 -28.21 -33.02
CA ASN A 630 -23.94 -29.62 -33.41
C ASN A 630 -25.35 -30.21 -33.67
N LEU A 631 -26.34 -29.93 -32.82
CA LEU A 631 -27.70 -30.43 -33.01
C LEU A 631 -28.32 -29.90 -34.31
N HIS A 632 -28.18 -28.59 -34.57
CA HIS A 632 -28.60 -27.97 -35.82
C HIS A 632 -27.82 -28.52 -37.04
N PHE A 633 -26.50 -28.73 -36.92
CA PHE A 633 -25.67 -29.30 -37.98
C PHE A 633 -26.05 -30.76 -38.30
N SER A 634 -26.27 -31.61 -37.30
CA SER A 634 -26.76 -32.98 -37.51
C SER A 634 -28.15 -33.01 -38.15
N LEU A 635 -29.05 -32.08 -37.81
CA LEU A 635 -30.35 -31.95 -38.50
C LEU A 635 -30.21 -31.49 -39.95
N TYR A 636 -29.37 -30.48 -40.21
CA TYR A 636 -29.01 -30.04 -41.56
C TYR A 636 -28.49 -31.21 -42.41
N GLN A 637 -27.53 -31.96 -41.87
CA GLN A 637 -26.95 -33.14 -42.50
C GLN A 637 -28.00 -34.19 -42.88
N LEU A 638 -28.90 -34.54 -41.95
CA LEU A 638 -29.94 -35.54 -42.17
C LEU A 638 -31.00 -35.08 -43.18
N ARG A 639 -31.32 -33.78 -43.20
CA ARG A 639 -32.23 -33.16 -44.17
C ARG A 639 -31.64 -33.18 -45.59
N ASN A 640 -30.36 -32.80 -45.73
CA ASN A 640 -29.65 -32.69 -47.01
C ASN A 640 -28.98 -33.99 -47.50
N LEU A 641 -29.34 -35.16 -46.95
CA LEU A 641 -28.89 -36.45 -47.48
C LEU A 641 -29.40 -36.68 -48.92
N PRO A 642 -28.54 -37.10 -49.86
CA PRO A 642 -28.91 -37.21 -51.26
C PRO A 642 -29.84 -38.39 -51.53
N VAL A 643 -30.76 -38.22 -52.49
CA VAL A 643 -31.85 -39.17 -52.77
C VAL A 643 -31.32 -40.53 -53.24
N LEU A 644 -31.80 -41.60 -52.61
CA LEU A 644 -31.48 -42.99 -52.95
C LEU A 644 -32.44 -43.51 -54.05
N ASN A 645 -31.88 -44.15 -55.09
CA ASN A 645 -32.68 -44.73 -56.16
C ASN A 645 -33.54 -45.93 -55.68
N ILE A 646 -34.86 -45.78 -55.75
CA ILE A 646 -35.85 -46.70 -55.14
C ILE A 646 -35.95 -48.06 -55.89
N ILE A 647 -35.27 -48.22 -57.03
CA ILE A 647 -35.42 -49.39 -57.91
C ILE A 647 -35.00 -50.69 -57.21
N LYS A 648 -33.77 -50.76 -56.69
CA LYS A 648 -33.24 -51.79 -55.77
C LYS A 648 -32.07 -51.17 -54.98
N PRO A 649 -31.85 -51.48 -53.68
CA PRO A 649 -32.57 -52.42 -52.81
C PRO A 649 -33.60 -51.74 -51.86
N LYS A 650 -34.90 -51.91 -52.15
CA LYS A 650 -36.00 -51.21 -51.45
C LYS A 650 -35.97 -51.30 -49.90
N ARG A 651 -35.75 -52.49 -49.34
CA ARG A 651 -35.77 -52.70 -47.87
C ARG A 651 -34.69 -51.90 -47.12
N LEU A 652 -33.51 -51.72 -47.72
CA LEU A 652 -32.44 -50.91 -47.13
C LEU A 652 -32.77 -49.42 -47.21
N VAL A 653 -33.30 -48.95 -48.35
CA VAL A 653 -33.76 -47.56 -48.52
C VAL A 653 -34.83 -47.22 -47.48
N GLN A 654 -35.81 -48.11 -47.27
CA GLN A 654 -36.86 -47.93 -46.26
C GLN A 654 -36.30 -47.88 -44.82
N ALA A 655 -35.39 -48.79 -44.45
CA ALA A 655 -34.79 -48.80 -43.11
C ALA A 655 -33.86 -47.59 -42.85
N LEU A 656 -33.15 -47.11 -43.87
CA LEU A 656 -32.38 -45.86 -43.78
C LEU A 656 -33.32 -44.65 -43.63
N GLN A 657 -34.45 -44.63 -44.35
CA GLN A 657 -35.44 -43.55 -44.25
C GLN A 657 -36.14 -43.53 -42.88
N SER A 658 -36.53 -44.68 -42.31
CA SER A 658 -37.21 -44.74 -41.00
C SER A 658 -36.31 -44.36 -39.83
N LEU A 659 -35.00 -44.63 -39.95
CA LEU A 659 -33.98 -44.12 -39.02
C LEU A 659 -33.78 -42.61 -39.19
N ARG A 660 -33.67 -42.12 -40.43
CA ARG A 660 -33.49 -40.69 -40.71
C ARG A 660 -34.62 -39.86 -40.11
N THR A 661 -35.87 -40.31 -40.26
CA THR A 661 -37.02 -39.64 -39.63
C THR A 661 -36.98 -39.71 -38.12
N LEU A 662 -36.67 -40.88 -37.53
CA LEU A 662 -36.69 -41.01 -36.06
C LEU A 662 -35.59 -40.19 -35.39
N ILE A 663 -34.36 -40.22 -35.91
CA ILE A 663 -33.24 -39.43 -35.37
C ILE A 663 -33.50 -37.93 -35.59
N ALA A 664 -34.09 -37.53 -36.72
CA ALA A 664 -34.51 -36.13 -36.92
C ALA A 664 -35.56 -35.70 -35.89
N THR A 665 -36.64 -36.47 -35.68
CA THR A 665 -37.66 -36.13 -34.66
C THR A 665 -37.10 -36.13 -33.24
N ALA A 666 -36.11 -36.98 -32.93
CA ALA A 666 -35.45 -36.98 -31.62
C ALA A 666 -34.64 -35.67 -31.42
N LEU A 667 -33.83 -35.27 -32.41
CA LEU A 667 -33.07 -34.03 -32.38
C LEU A 667 -33.95 -32.77 -32.35
N GLU A 668 -35.06 -32.77 -33.13
CA GLU A 668 -36.05 -31.68 -33.15
C GLU A 668 -36.76 -31.54 -31.79
N ASN A 669 -37.10 -32.65 -31.14
CA ASN A 669 -37.67 -32.62 -29.79
C ASN A 669 -36.68 -32.01 -28.78
N GLN A 670 -35.42 -32.44 -28.74
CA GLN A 670 -34.41 -31.92 -27.79
C GLN A 670 -34.23 -30.40 -27.92
N LEU A 671 -34.10 -29.89 -29.15
CA LEU A 671 -34.04 -28.44 -29.41
C LEU A 671 -35.27 -27.69 -28.86
N SER A 672 -36.46 -28.28 -28.92
CA SER A 672 -37.70 -27.68 -28.39
C SER A 672 -37.77 -27.64 -26.85
N HIS A 673 -36.95 -28.42 -26.15
CA HIS A 673 -36.78 -28.34 -24.69
C HIS A 673 -35.78 -27.24 -24.31
N LEU A 674 -34.64 -27.19 -24.99
CA LEU A 674 -33.60 -26.17 -24.80
C LEU A 674 -34.11 -24.74 -25.04
N ALA A 675 -35.01 -24.55 -26.02
CA ALA A 675 -35.65 -23.26 -26.32
C ALA A 675 -36.50 -22.68 -25.17
N LYS A 676 -36.80 -23.45 -24.10
CA LYS A 676 -37.60 -23.02 -22.95
C LYS A 676 -36.76 -22.47 -21.78
N LEU A 677 -35.60 -21.89 -22.06
CA LEU A 677 -34.85 -21.08 -21.10
C LEU A 677 -35.49 -19.68 -21.03
N HIS A 678 -36.01 -19.31 -19.85
CA HIS A 678 -36.54 -17.96 -19.63
C HIS A 678 -35.38 -16.96 -19.62
N GLN A 679 -35.57 -15.84 -20.32
CA GLN A 679 -34.77 -14.64 -20.08
C GLN A 679 -35.42 -13.87 -18.91
N PRO A 680 -34.67 -13.48 -17.87
CA PRO A 680 -35.19 -12.58 -16.85
C PRO A 680 -35.35 -11.16 -17.40
N GLU A 681 -36.33 -10.41 -16.89
CA GLU A 681 -36.64 -9.04 -17.33
C GLU A 681 -36.07 -7.99 -16.38
N GLY A 682 -35.45 -6.93 -16.93
CA GLY A 682 -35.24 -5.63 -16.28
C GLY A 682 -34.29 -5.61 -15.07
N PHE A 683 -33.09 -5.04 -15.23
CA PHE A 683 -32.08 -4.97 -14.16
C PHE A 683 -31.65 -3.53 -13.89
N THR A 684 -31.30 -3.24 -12.63
CA THR A 684 -30.92 -1.89 -12.18
C THR A 684 -29.46 -1.79 -11.73
N THR A 685 -28.84 -2.89 -11.29
CA THR A 685 -27.42 -2.93 -10.87
C THR A 685 -26.60 -4.05 -11.53
N LEU A 686 -25.27 -3.90 -11.53
CA LEU A 686 -24.35 -4.95 -12.00
C LEU A 686 -24.36 -6.19 -11.09
N CYS A 687 -24.61 -6.03 -9.79
CA CYS A 687 -24.76 -7.16 -8.86
C CYS A 687 -26.01 -7.99 -9.15
N GLU A 688 -27.16 -7.37 -9.45
CA GLU A 688 -28.35 -8.07 -9.93
C GLU A 688 -28.07 -8.83 -11.23
N LEU A 689 -27.45 -8.17 -12.21
CA LEU A 689 -27.07 -8.79 -13.49
C LEU A 689 -26.19 -10.03 -13.28
N ARG A 690 -25.19 -9.96 -12.40
CA ARG A 690 -24.31 -11.08 -12.06
C ARG A 690 -25.08 -12.23 -11.39
N GLN A 691 -25.87 -11.93 -10.35
CA GLN A 691 -26.65 -12.96 -9.65
C GLN A 691 -27.66 -13.66 -10.57
N ASN A 692 -28.33 -12.90 -11.45
CA ASN A 692 -29.27 -13.45 -12.41
C ASN A 692 -28.57 -14.24 -13.52
N HIS A 693 -27.38 -13.83 -13.96
CA HIS A 693 -26.55 -14.61 -14.88
C HIS A 693 -26.10 -15.93 -14.25
N ASP A 694 -25.70 -15.92 -12.97
CA ASP A 694 -25.22 -17.10 -12.26
C ASP A 694 -26.38 -18.10 -12.02
N MET A 695 -27.56 -17.62 -11.66
CA MET A 695 -28.79 -18.43 -11.60
C MET A 695 -29.19 -18.98 -12.98
N PHE A 696 -29.00 -18.21 -14.06
CA PHE A 696 -29.22 -18.69 -15.43
C PHE A 696 -28.23 -19.79 -15.83
N MET A 697 -26.95 -19.68 -15.47
CA MET A 697 -25.94 -20.71 -15.75
C MET A 697 -26.30 -22.00 -15.01
N LEU A 698 -26.61 -21.94 -13.71
CA LEU A 698 -27.06 -23.11 -12.92
C LEU A 698 -28.32 -23.77 -13.49
N GLN A 699 -29.31 -22.99 -13.96
CA GLN A 699 -30.49 -23.52 -14.63
C GLN A 699 -30.19 -24.19 -15.98
N THR A 700 -29.11 -23.78 -16.65
CA THR A 700 -28.69 -24.34 -17.94
C THR A 700 -27.85 -25.61 -17.74
N GLU A 701 -27.00 -25.63 -16.70
CA GLU A 701 -26.23 -26.79 -16.25
C GLU A 701 -27.15 -27.94 -15.82
N GLU A 702 -28.11 -27.70 -14.93
CA GLU A 702 -29.01 -28.76 -14.45
C GLU A 702 -29.92 -29.30 -15.56
N LYS A 703 -30.36 -28.45 -16.50
CA LYS A 703 -31.11 -28.90 -17.69
C LYS A 703 -30.28 -29.82 -18.59
N LEU A 704 -29.06 -29.41 -18.96
CA LEU A 704 -28.20 -30.28 -19.76
C LEU A 704 -27.83 -31.56 -18.99
N ARG A 705 -27.65 -31.49 -17.68
CA ARG A 705 -27.41 -32.69 -16.86
C ARG A 705 -28.56 -33.68 -16.97
N VAL A 706 -29.81 -33.24 -16.89
CA VAL A 706 -31.00 -34.10 -17.10
C VAL A 706 -31.07 -34.66 -18.53
N GLU A 707 -30.64 -33.91 -19.55
CA GLU A 707 -30.59 -34.36 -20.95
C GLU A 707 -29.42 -35.33 -21.24
N PHE A 708 -28.28 -35.19 -20.54
CA PHE A 708 -27.12 -36.09 -20.62
C PHE A 708 -27.29 -37.37 -19.78
N GLU A 709 -27.92 -37.30 -18.60
CA GLU A 709 -28.22 -38.47 -17.76
C GLU A 709 -29.40 -39.30 -18.31
N GLY A 710 -30.23 -38.74 -19.21
CA GLY A 710 -31.27 -39.45 -19.97
C GLY A 710 -32.67 -39.37 -19.37
N GLY A 711 -33.12 -38.17 -18.99
CA GLY A 711 -34.32 -37.93 -18.17
C GLY A 711 -35.63 -38.60 -18.65
N GLN A 712 -36.29 -38.07 -19.69
CA GLN A 712 -37.56 -38.61 -20.21
C GLN A 712 -37.39 -39.56 -21.43
N TYR A 713 -36.16 -39.73 -21.91
CA TYR A 713 -35.82 -40.58 -23.06
C TYR A 713 -34.66 -41.51 -22.69
N PRO A 714 -34.70 -42.81 -23.02
CA PRO A 714 -33.72 -43.81 -22.57
C PRO A 714 -32.37 -43.77 -23.31
N PHE A 715 -31.98 -42.62 -23.88
CA PHE A 715 -30.77 -42.43 -24.68
C PHE A 715 -30.08 -41.12 -24.32
N ARG A 716 -28.75 -41.10 -24.29
CA ARG A 716 -27.99 -39.87 -24.04
C ARG A 716 -27.92 -39.02 -25.31
N LEU A 717 -27.80 -37.70 -25.14
CA LEU A 717 -27.67 -36.77 -26.27
C LEU A 717 -26.45 -37.10 -27.17
N GLU A 718 -25.35 -37.54 -26.56
CA GLU A 718 -24.13 -37.98 -27.26
C GLU A 718 -24.33 -39.27 -28.08
N ASP A 719 -25.16 -40.21 -27.60
CA ASP A 719 -25.55 -41.41 -28.36
C ASP A 719 -26.33 -40.99 -29.63
N ILE A 720 -27.28 -40.07 -29.50
CA ILE A 720 -28.09 -39.58 -30.64
C ILE A 720 -27.21 -38.83 -31.65
N LEU A 721 -26.29 -37.97 -31.18
CA LEU A 721 -25.33 -37.27 -32.03
C LEU A 721 -24.38 -38.23 -32.75
N SER A 722 -23.78 -39.19 -32.06
CA SER A 722 -22.88 -40.18 -32.67
C SER A 722 -23.62 -41.10 -33.66
N LEU A 723 -24.84 -41.53 -33.35
CA LEU A 723 -25.71 -42.27 -34.26
C LEU A 723 -26.07 -41.46 -35.52
N SER A 724 -26.27 -40.13 -35.41
CA SER A 724 -26.49 -39.27 -36.57
C SER A 724 -25.27 -39.24 -37.52
N ARG A 725 -24.05 -39.13 -36.96
CA ARG A 725 -22.78 -39.17 -37.71
C ARG A 725 -22.59 -40.55 -38.40
N VAL A 726 -22.88 -41.64 -37.69
CA VAL A 726 -22.80 -43.02 -38.23
C VAL A 726 -23.84 -43.26 -39.33
N LEU A 727 -25.08 -42.78 -39.16
CA LEU A 727 -26.13 -42.86 -40.18
C LEU A 727 -25.73 -42.08 -41.43
N ARG A 728 -25.19 -40.86 -41.30
CA ARG A 728 -24.69 -40.07 -42.45
C ARG A 728 -23.62 -40.82 -43.23
N TYR A 729 -22.58 -41.31 -42.55
CA TYR A 729 -21.47 -42.02 -43.22
C TYR A 729 -21.97 -43.25 -43.98
N ARG A 730 -22.84 -44.05 -43.35
CA ARG A 730 -23.46 -45.23 -43.98
C ARG A 730 -24.40 -44.86 -45.12
N TRP A 731 -25.15 -43.75 -45.03
CA TRP A 731 -26.00 -43.27 -46.11
C TRP A 731 -25.18 -42.85 -47.33
N LEU A 732 -24.16 -42.00 -47.15
CA LEU A 732 -23.31 -41.55 -48.26
C LEU A 732 -22.57 -42.72 -48.92
N ARG A 733 -22.04 -43.66 -48.13
CA ARG A 733 -21.38 -44.86 -48.67
C ARG A 733 -22.35 -45.83 -49.35
N ALA A 734 -23.58 -45.98 -48.85
CA ALA A 734 -24.62 -46.73 -49.54
C ALA A 734 -25.09 -46.03 -50.83
N TRP A 735 -25.17 -44.70 -50.83
CA TRP A 735 -25.59 -43.88 -51.97
C TRP A 735 -24.60 -44.01 -53.15
N THR A 736 -23.30 -43.85 -52.91
CA THR A 736 -22.26 -44.10 -53.93
C THR A 736 -22.34 -45.52 -54.46
N LEU A 737 -22.39 -46.52 -53.56
CA LEU A 737 -22.49 -47.94 -53.95
C LEU A 737 -23.81 -48.31 -54.64
N ILE A 738 -24.86 -47.49 -54.58
CA ILE A 738 -26.13 -47.72 -55.28
C ILE A 738 -26.17 -46.99 -56.64
N ASN A 739 -25.61 -45.79 -56.72
CA ASN A 739 -25.74 -44.92 -57.90
C ASN A 739 -24.55 -44.96 -58.87
N ASP A 740 -23.32 -45.08 -58.38
CA ASP A 740 -22.12 -45.05 -59.26
C ASP A 740 -22.01 -46.31 -60.14
N TYR A 741 -22.66 -47.41 -59.73
CA TYR A 741 -22.70 -48.65 -60.48
C TYR A 741 -23.70 -48.59 -61.64
N SER A 742 -23.26 -48.00 -62.75
CA SER A 742 -23.91 -48.20 -64.04
C SER A 742 -23.91 -49.70 -64.42
N ARG A 743 -24.97 -50.19 -65.06
CA ARG A 743 -25.19 -51.64 -65.26
C ARG A 743 -24.31 -52.22 -66.38
N GLN A 744 -23.04 -52.46 -66.11
CA GLN A 744 -22.22 -53.36 -66.90
C GLN A 744 -22.17 -54.75 -66.24
N LYS A 745 -22.16 -55.81 -67.05
CA LYS A 745 -21.98 -57.19 -66.57
C LYS A 745 -20.50 -57.38 -66.21
N SER A 746 -20.21 -58.04 -65.10
CA SER A 746 -18.84 -58.35 -64.72
C SER A 746 -18.14 -59.18 -65.80
N THR A 747 -17.09 -58.59 -66.38
CA THR A 747 -16.18 -59.21 -67.35
C THR A 747 -14.91 -59.74 -66.67
N CYS A 748 -14.57 -59.22 -65.49
CA CYS A 748 -13.34 -59.53 -64.77
C CYS A 748 -13.59 -60.06 -63.35
N ILE A 749 -12.68 -60.91 -62.86
CA ILE A 749 -12.69 -61.48 -61.49
C ILE A 749 -12.64 -60.36 -60.43
N CYS A 750 -11.98 -59.24 -60.71
CA CYS A 750 -11.93 -58.07 -59.82
C CYS A 750 -13.32 -57.43 -59.63
N GLU A 751 -14.14 -57.36 -60.69
CA GLU A 751 -15.49 -56.82 -60.63
C GLU A 751 -16.43 -57.75 -59.86
N ALA A 752 -16.27 -59.07 -60.03
CA ALA A 752 -17.01 -60.06 -59.24
C ALA A 752 -16.68 -59.99 -57.73
N LYS A 753 -15.40 -59.77 -57.38
CA LYS A 753 -14.98 -59.51 -55.98
C LYS A 753 -15.54 -58.18 -55.45
N TYR A 754 -15.55 -57.13 -56.26
CA TYR A 754 -16.13 -55.84 -55.91
C TYR A 754 -17.65 -55.94 -55.65
N GLU A 755 -18.41 -56.62 -56.52
CA GLU A 755 -19.84 -56.85 -56.33
C GLU A 755 -20.15 -57.64 -55.04
N TRP A 756 -19.31 -58.63 -54.68
CA TRP A 756 -19.47 -59.37 -53.42
C TRP A 756 -19.23 -58.48 -52.20
N LEU A 757 -18.15 -57.69 -52.17
CA LEU A 757 -17.85 -56.74 -51.10
C LEU A 757 -18.92 -55.63 -50.98
N ARG A 758 -19.43 -55.16 -52.11
CA ARG A 758 -20.53 -54.20 -52.20
C ARG A 758 -21.82 -54.79 -51.62
N PHE A 759 -22.17 -56.02 -51.98
CA PHE A 759 -23.35 -56.71 -51.46
C PHE A 759 -23.25 -56.93 -49.95
N ASP A 760 -22.11 -57.39 -49.45
CA ASP A 760 -21.89 -57.56 -48.01
C ASP A 760 -21.91 -56.21 -47.26
N TYR A 761 -21.32 -55.14 -47.79
CA TYR A 761 -21.42 -53.81 -47.17
C TYR A 761 -22.87 -53.31 -47.07
N LEU A 762 -23.69 -53.54 -48.10
CA LEU A 762 -25.11 -53.17 -48.08
C LEU A 762 -25.93 -54.07 -47.14
N GLN A 763 -25.63 -55.38 -47.07
CA GLN A 763 -26.31 -56.32 -46.17
C GLN A 763 -25.91 -56.11 -44.71
N THR A 764 -24.63 -55.87 -44.41
CA THR A 764 -24.16 -55.49 -43.08
C THR A 764 -24.72 -54.13 -42.67
N THR A 765 -24.75 -53.15 -43.57
CA THR A 765 -25.40 -51.85 -43.28
C THR A 765 -26.89 -52.03 -42.97
N PHE A 766 -27.63 -52.88 -43.69
CA PHE A 766 -29.02 -53.22 -43.33
C PHE A 766 -29.15 -53.84 -41.93
N LYS A 767 -28.25 -54.77 -41.55
CA LYS A 767 -28.20 -55.35 -40.19
C LYS A 767 -27.94 -54.27 -39.13
N HIS A 768 -26.99 -53.36 -39.36
CA HIS A 768 -26.70 -52.25 -38.45
C HIS A 768 -27.87 -51.27 -38.35
N CYS A 769 -28.53 -50.95 -39.47
CA CYS A 769 -29.73 -50.11 -39.43
C CYS A 769 -30.84 -50.76 -38.60
N LYS A 770 -31.07 -52.08 -38.73
CA LYS A 770 -32.03 -52.75 -37.84
C LYS A 770 -31.59 -52.71 -36.37
N ALA A 771 -30.31 -52.94 -36.07
CA ALA A 771 -29.79 -52.88 -34.70
C ALA A 771 -29.97 -51.47 -34.06
N ILE A 772 -29.66 -50.40 -34.81
CA ILE A 772 -29.88 -49.01 -34.39
C ILE A 772 -31.38 -48.73 -34.22
N GLY A 773 -32.23 -49.26 -35.12
CA GLY A 773 -33.68 -49.14 -34.99
C GLY A 773 -34.20 -49.79 -33.71
N CYS A 774 -33.78 -51.01 -33.40
CA CYS A 774 -34.15 -51.71 -32.18
C CYS A 774 -33.58 -51.06 -30.91
N PHE A 775 -32.37 -50.48 -30.97
CA PHE A 775 -31.85 -49.63 -29.90
C PHE A 775 -32.78 -48.44 -29.66
N LEU A 776 -33.13 -47.70 -30.72
CA LEU A 776 -34.02 -46.54 -30.70
C LEU A 776 -35.54 -46.88 -30.62
N GLY A 777 -35.91 -48.11 -30.23
CA GLY A 777 -37.29 -48.52 -29.95
C GLY A 777 -38.17 -48.94 -31.15
N GLN A 778 -37.67 -48.95 -32.39
CA GLN A 778 -38.37 -49.56 -33.55
C GLN A 778 -38.24 -51.09 -33.53
N LYS A 779 -39.38 -51.81 -33.64
CA LYS A 779 -39.45 -53.29 -33.69
C LYS A 779 -39.32 -53.84 -35.11
#